data_AF-A0A7C4VRY9-F1
#
_entry.id   AF-A0A7C4VRY9-F1
#
_cell.length_a   1.000
_cell.length_b   1.000
_cell.length_c   1.000
_cell.angle_alpha   90.00
_cell.angle_beta   90.00
_cell.angle_gamma   90.00
#
_symmetry.space_group_name_H-M   'P 1'
#
loop_
_entity.id
_entity.type
_entity.pdbx_description
1 polymer ?
#
loop_
_entity_poly.entity_id
_entity_poly.type
_entity_poly.pdbx_seq_one_letter_code
_entity_poly.pdbx_strand_id
1 'polypeptide(L)'
;MKKELTILMIVLMLSGAFAMLRVIPVNAAEPTNGPRADYLNIKIYASDVAEFAAFEAGDIEIVDWPLDPQHVEMYSAAPYNQSIILAKYNELGMYEFDINNNETIPSYPDVLSPTSNPYFRAALQCLVDKDYIVSSILKGYAARLDGPIMPWMGSFYDPSVHKYSYDVAQAKAYLAAAGFTDRDGDGIINYPVGWPGRESGPNLDPLIFYIRSDDVNRRKPAGEDYVNKLTAAGIPVNAREVDRSVCHDDVMVNHDFHLYTGGWSLSRDPDWLYYLYDSKWHWHPGPDENYDNVHDAQLDSYLEGVAFAVTIDDAITACHNAQKRMINPPDDPTFPGLAAIIPVWATSGYTAYRRPMVYAVNEAGYGTTNGYTMLVAYTQDATYGQTIHWGFKSDVQMLNPLYSNWVWDTYVIGEIFDSILAVNPYNLALDMPWTCSSFTTTTYLGGPYGNETLSRVILTVRDGVRWHDGQPLTAEDVKFSYDYIRNYTDCWLYSSVSDITNVTLIGTNQVQIDFDVLTVWALHWAMGIYLLPKHIYESITDPHGFTPGGLPAEQVLIGCGPYKWDLYSSGEYFTLAANRDYFKAIHPFGDVNLDQQCDIYDIIHVAASFGLKRGEPGYDITADVKSDWDLVDIYDLILVAGDFGKVWAPYP
;
A
#
# COMPACT_ATOMS: atom_id res chain seq x y z
N MET A 1 -15.81 -33.66 -24.94
CA MET A 1 -15.09 -33.60 -23.64
C MET A 1 -14.19 -32.37 -23.45
N LYS A 2 -12.97 -32.25 -24.01
CA LYS A 2 -12.12 -31.03 -23.73
C LYS A 2 -12.73 -29.71 -24.21
N LYS A 3 -13.37 -29.67 -25.39
CA LYS A 3 -14.07 -28.46 -25.88
C LYS A 3 -15.36 -28.12 -25.14
N GLU A 4 -16.01 -29.10 -24.50
CA GLU A 4 -17.26 -28.90 -23.77
C GLU A 4 -17.01 -28.43 -22.33
N LEU A 5 -15.87 -28.82 -21.71
CA LEU A 5 -15.45 -28.28 -20.43
C LEU A 5 -15.06 -26.79 -20.52
N THR A 6 -14.38 -26.38 -21.58
CA THR A 6 -14.00 -24.97 -21.80
C THR A 6 -15.24 -24.10 -22.04
N ILE A 7 -16.24 -24.60 -22.76
CA ILE A 7 -17.51 -23.90 -22.97
C ILE A 7 -18.33 -23.84 -21.67
N LEU A 8 -18.32 -24.90 -20.84
CA LEU A 8 -19.02 -24.89 -19.55
C LEU A 8 -18.37 -23.93 -18.53
N MET A 9 -17.03 -23.80 -18.50
CA MET A 9 -16.34 -22.80 -17.68
C MET A 9 -16.62 -21.36 -18.14
N ILE A 10 -16.64 -21.12 -19.45
CA ILE A 10 -16.98 -19.79 -20.01
C ILE A 10 -18.47 -19.45 -19.74
N VAL A 11 -19.36 -20.43 -19.81
CA VAL A 11 -20.79 -20.24 -19.48
C VAL A 11 -20.99 -20.04 -17.98
N LEU A 12 -20.27 -20.73 -17.10
CA LEU A 12 -20.30 -20.47 -15.64
C LEU A 12 -19.74 -19.08 -15.27
N MET A 13 -18.72 -18.60 -15.99
CA MET A 13 -18.20 -17.23 -15.83
C MET A 13 -19.17 -16.15 -16.33
N LEU A 14 -20.04 -16.46 -17.30
CA LEU A 14 -20.99 -15.50 -17.90
C LEU A 14 -22.42 -15.59 -17.36
N SER A 15 -22.82 -16.71 -16.74
CA SER A 15 -24.20 -16.96 -16.29
C SER A 15 -24.34 -17.02 -14.77
N GLY A 16 -23.43 -16.40 -14.03
CA GLY A 16 -23.63 -16.05 -12.63
C GLY A 16 -24.75 -15.04 -12.50
N ALA A 17 -26.00 -15.51 -12.62
CA ALA A 17 -27.17 -14.85 -12.07
C ALA A 17 -27.03 -14.90 -10.54
N PHE A 18 -26.04 -14.19 -10.01
CA PHE A 18 -26.11 -13.68 -8.66
C PHE A 18 -27.38 -12.85 -8.64
N ALA A 19 -28.26 -13.14 -7.69
CA ALA A 19 -29.22 -12.15 -7.27
C ALA A 19 -28.40 -10.87 -7.09
N MET A 20 -28.59 -9.89 -7.98
CA MET A 20 -28.23 -8.52 -7.67
C MET A 20 -29.06 -8.20 -6.43
N LEU A 21 -28.51 -8.48 -5.26
CA LEU A 21 -28.67 -7.59 -4.12
C LEU A 21 -28.53 -6.23 -4.74
N ARG A 22 -29.65 -5.50 -4.76
CA ARG A 22 -29.69 -4.14 -5.26
C ARG A 22 -28.44 -3.47 -4.70
N VAL A 23 -27.50 -3.11 -5.58
CA VAL A 23 -26.57 -2.04 -5.28
C VAL A 23 -27.48 -0.83 -5.17
N ILE A 24 -27.99 -0.61 -3.95
CA ILE A 24 -28.57 0.67 -3.60
C ILE A 24 -27.41 1.62 -3.83
N PRO A 25 -27.52 2.63 -4.72
CA PRO A 25 -26.54 3.70 -4.78
C PRO A 25 -26.55 4.29 -3.37
N VAL A 26 -25.48 4.04 -2.62
CA VAL A 26 -25.42 4.29 -1.19
C VAL A 26 -25.39 5.81 -1.01
N ASN A 27 -26.57 6.37 -0.76
CA ASN A 27 -26.77 7.59 0.02
C ASN A 27 -26.78 7.25 1.54
N ALA A 28 -26.24 6.10 1.97
CA ALA A 28 -25.95 5.91 3.40
C ALA A 28 -24.74 6.76 3.74
N ALA A 29 -24.80 7.48 4.86
CA ALA A 29 -23.71 8.26 5.39
C ALA A 29 -22.39 7.47 5.28
N GLU A 30 -21.36 8.09 4.70
CA GLU A 30 -20.06 7.45 4.48
C GLU A 30 -19.54 6.83 5.80
N PRO A 31 -18.87 5.65 5.76
CA PRO A 31 -18.41 4.90 6.93
C PRO A 31 -17.24 5.63 7.62
N THR A 32 -17.55 6.78 8.21
CA THR A 32 -16.57 7.79 8.59
C THR A 32 -16.63 8.14 10.06
N ASN A 33 -17.41 7.39 10.83
CA ASN A 33 -17.57 7.58 12.26
C ASN A 33 -17.33 6.26 13.00
N GLY A 34 -16.55 6.33 14.07
CA GLY A 34 -15.99 5.21 14.85
C GLY A 34 -14.92 5.72 15.81
N PRO A 35 -14.06 4.86 16.40
CA PRO A 35 -14.12 3.40 16.34
C PRO A 35 -15.39 2.87 17.00
N ARG A 36 -15.92 1.72 16.53
CA ARG A 36 -17.04 1.03 17.17
C ARG A 36 -16.62 -0.10 18.09
N ALA A 37 -15.51 -0.79 17.77
CA ALA A 37 -14.92 -1.79 18.66
C ALA A 37 -14.10 -1.09 19.76
N ASP A 38 -14.06 -1.68 20.96
CA ASP A 38 -13.22 -1.20 22.07
C ASP A 38 -11.76 -1.56 21.85
N TYR A 39 -11.53 -2.68 21.18
CA TYR A 39 -10.23 -3.26 21.02
C TYR A 39 -10.04 -3.86 19.63
N LEU A 40 -8.85 -3.66 19.09
CA LEU A 40 -8.30 -4.52 18.04
C LEU A 40 -7.27 -5.42 18.70
N ASN A 41 -7.54 -6.71 18.75
CA ASN A 41 -6.58 -7.71 19.21
C ASN A 41 -5.93 -8.36 17.99
N ILE A 42 -4.71 -7.92 17.69
CA ILE A 42 -3.94 -8.36 16.55
C ILE A 42 -3.16 -9.61 16.95
N LYS A 43 -3.57 -10.77 16.43
CA LYS A 43 -2.98 -12.08 16.72
C LYS A 43 -1.96 -12.43 15.65
N ILE A 44 -0.74 -12.77 16.07
CA ILE A 44 0.37 -13.05 15.16
C ILE A 44 0.45 -14.55 14.88
N TYR A 45 0.54 -14.91 13.62
CA TYR A 45 0.69 -16.28 13.13
C TYR A 45 1.99 -16.42 12.35
N ALA A 46 2.64 -17.57 12.46
CA ALA A 46 3.90 -17.84 11.78
C ALA A 46 3.77 -18.13 10.26
N SER A 47 2.53 -18.22 9.76
CA SER A 47 2.22 -18.48 8.35
C SER A 47 0.75 -18.18 8.04
N ASP A 48 0.46 -17.97 6.76
CA ASP A 48 -0.90 -17.90 6.20
C ASP A 48 -1.74 -19.15 6.52
N VAL A 49 -1.13 -20.34 6.48
CA VAL A 49 -1.80 -21.61 6.84
C VAL A 49 -2.31 -21.60 8.29
N ALA A 50 -1.49 -21.10 9.23
CA ALA A 50 -1.87 -21.05 10.64
C ALA A 50 -2.94 -19.99 10.90
N GLU A 51 -2.81 -18.83 10.25
CA GLU A 51 -3.80 -17.76 10.31
C GLU A 51 -5.15 -18.21 9.74
N PHE A 52 -5.17 -18.81 8.54
CA PHE A 52 -6.41 -19.28 7.91
C PHE A 52 -7.07 -20.40 8.72
N ALA A 53 -6.30 -21.29 9.35
CA ALA A 53 -6.86 -22.28 10.26
C ALA A 53 -7.56 -21.62 11.48
N ALA A 54 -6.96 -20.58 12.05
CA ALA A 54 -7.57 -19.82 13.14
C ALA A 54 -8.82 -19.06 12.67
N PHE A 55 -8.76 -18.47 11.46
CA PHE A 55 -9.91 -17.85 10.82
C PHE A 55 -11.04 -18.85 10.65
N GLU A 56 -10.78 -20.04 10.12
CA GLU A 56 -11.74 -21.13 9.95
C GLU A 56 -12.37 -21.60 11.26
N ALA A 57 -11.56 -21.70 12.33
CA ALA A 57 -12.00 -22.06 13.67
C ALA A 57 -12.89 -20.99 14.32
N GLY A 58 -12.83 -19.75 13.82
CA GLY A 58 -13.50 -18.59 14.41
C GLY A 58 -12.72 -17.97 15.57
N ASP A 59 -11.40 -18.19 15.62
CA ASP A 59 -10.52 -17.56 16.60
C ASP A 59 -10.16 -16.11 16.22
N ILE A 60 -10.32 -15.76 14.94
CA ILE A 60 -10.17 -14.40 14.39
C ILE A 60 -11.33 -14.06 13.45
N GLU A 61 -11.72 -12.80 13.40
CA GLU A 61 -12.82 -12.29 12.56
C GLU A 61 -12.36 -11.78 11.20
N ILE A 62 -11.09 -11.39 11.04
CA ILE A 62 -10.56 -10.84 9.79
C ILE A 62 -9.09 -11.20 9.64
N VAL A 63 -8.67 -11.41 8.39
CA VAL A 63 -7.29 -11.72 8.00
C VAL A 63 -6.62 -10.49 7.39
N ASP A 64 -5.31 -10.41 7.50
CA ASP A 64 -4.47 -9.31 6.98
C ASP A 64 -4.10 -9.45 5.50
N TRP A 65 -4.23 -10.66 4.95
CA TRP A 65 -3.67 -10.99 3.65
C TRP A 65 -4.75 -11.51 2.68
N PRO A 66 -4.59 -11.27 1.37
CA PRO A 66 -5.48 -11.81 0.37
C PRO A 66 -5.52 -13.35 0.41
N LEU A 67 -6.72 -13.90 0.23
CA LEU A 67 -6.93 -15.34 0.19
C LEU A 67 -6.27 -15.96 -1.04
N ASP A 68 -5.69 -17.14 -0.86
CA ASP A 68 -5.29 -17.97 -1.98
C ASP A 68 -6.51 -18.61 -2.69
N PRO A 69 -6.33 -19.11 -3.92
CA PRO A 69 -7.42 -19.68 -4.72
C PRO A 69 -8.22 -20.79 -4.04
N GLN A 70 -7.55 -21.63 -3.25
CA GLN A 70 -8.19 -22.78 -2.61
C GLN A 70 -9.14 -22.32 -1.50
N HIS A 71 -8.73 -21.35 -0.67
CA HIS A 71 -9.60 -20.80 0.37
C HIS A 71 -10.75 -19.99 -0.21
N VAL A 72 -10.56 -19.29 -1.33
CA VAL A 72 -11.69 -18.62 -2.00
C VAL A 72 -12.74 -19.64 -2.46
N GLU A 73 -12.34 -20.73 -3.11
CA GLU A 73 -13.28 -21.78 -3.52
C GLU A 73 -13.96 -22.40 -2.29
N MET A 74 -13.19 -22.76 -1.27
CA MET A 74 -13.70 -23.37 -0.04
C MET A 74 -14.70 -22.46 0.69
N TYR A 75 -14.35 -21.20 0.91
CA TYR A 75 -15.18 -20.24 1.66
C TYR A 75 -16.41 -19.77 0.88
N SER A 76 -16.41 -19.94 -0.45
CA SER A 76 -17.60 -19.68 -1.28
C SER A 76 -18.70 -20.72 -1.12
N ALA A 77 -18.40 -21.89 -0.54
CA ALA A 77 -19.29 -23.02 -0.40
C ALA A 77 -19.74 -23.27 1.05
N ALA A 78 -20.83 -24.02 1.22
CA ALA A 78 -21.30 -24.43 2.54
C ALA A 78 -20.33 -25.45 3.17
N PRO A 79 -20.10 -25.40 4.50
CA PRO A 79 -20.78 -24.54 5.47
C PRO A 79 -20.16 -23.13 5.62
N TYR A 80 -18.95 -22.91 5.12
CA TYR A 80 -18.17 -21.69 5.36
C TYR A 80 -18.86 -20.41 4.88
N ASN A 81 -19.53 -20.44 3.72
CA ASN A 81 -20.24 -19.28 3.16
C ASN A 81 -21.42 -18.76 4.02
N GLN A 82 -21.77 -19.46 5.10
CA GLN A 82 -22.75 -19.01 6.08
C GLN A 82 -22.15 -18.08 7.13
N SER A 83 -20.84 -18.18 7.40
CA SER A 83 -20.14 -17.37 8.40
C SER A 83 -19.06 -16.48 7.79
N ILE A 84 -18.42 -16.88 6.69
CA ILE A 84 -17.35 -16.13 6.04
C ILE A 84 -17.92 -15.33 4.86
N ILE A 85 -17.53 -14.07 4.78
CA ILE A 85 -17.91 -13.15 3.71
C ILE A 85 -16.66 -12.83 2.90
N LEU A 86 -16.76 -13.07 1.59
CA LEU A 86 -15.71 -12.79 0.63
C LEU A 86 -15.91 -11.42 -0.01
N ALA A 87 -14.85 -10.62 -0.04
CA ALA A 87 -14.84 -9.29 -0.63
C ALA A 87 -13.81 -9.22 -1.77
N LYS A 88 -14.29 -9.08 -3.01
CA LYS A 88 -13.43 -8.94 -4.18
C LYS A 88 -12.83 -7.53 -4.21
N TYR A 89 -11.55 -7.43 -4.52
CA TYR A 89 -10.88 -6.15 -4.75
C TYR A 89 -9.86 -6.27 -5.89
N ASN A 90 -9.48 -5.12 -6.42
CA ASN A 90 -8.36 -5.00 -7.36
C ASN A 90 -7.32 -4.11 -6.70
N GLU A 91 -6.09 -4.60 -6.60
CA GLU A 91 -4.99 -3.94 -5.88
C GLU A 91 -4.48 -2.71 -6.64
N LEU A 92 -4.12 -1.64 -5.93
CA LEU A 92 -3.24 -0.62 -6.50
C LEU A 92 -1.79 -1.06 -6.31
N GLY A 93 -1.33 -1.92 -7.22
CA GLY A 93 0.00 -2.49 -7.14
C GLY A 93 0.34 -3.27 -8.39
N MET A 94 1.63 -3.43 -8.63
CA MET A 94 2.19 -4.11 -9.78
C MET A 94 3.21 -5.15 -9.32
N TYR A 95 3.20 -6.28 -10.01
CA TYR A 95 4.22 -7.32 -9.91
C TYR A 95 4.87 -7.44 -11.28
N GLU A 96 6.18 -7.41 -11.28
CA GLU A 96 6.98 -7.30 -12.49
C GLU A 96 8.23 -8.18 -12.45
N PHE A 97 8.81 -8.38 -13.63
CA PHE A 97 10.19 -8.83 -13.74
C PHE A 97 11.03 -7.62 -14.12
N ASP A 98 11.67 -7.05 -13.11
CA ASP A 98 12.55 -5.89 -13.20
C ASP A 98 13.73 -6.23 -14.09
N ILE A 99 14.18 -5.25 -14.88
CA ILE A 99 15.33 -5.39 -15.75
C ILE A 99 16.34 -4.32 -15.37
N ASN A 100 17.56 -4.74 -15.02
CA ASN A 100 18.64 -3.80 -14.82
C ASN A 100 19.12 -3.24 -16.17
N ASN A 101 18.94 -1.95 -16.42
CA ASN A 101 19.33 -1.26 -17.65
C ASN A 101 20.77 -0.71 -17.59
N ASN A 102 21.48 -0.87 -16.47
CA ASN A 102 22.86 -0.39 -16.31
C ASN A 102 23.79 -0.93 -17.39
N GLU A 103 24.78 -0.13 -17.79
CA GLU A 103 25.82 -0.56 -18.73
C GLU A 103 26.69 -1.69 -18.15
N THR A 104 26.86 -1.78 -16.83
CA THR A 104 27.62 -2.85 -16.17
C THR A 104 27.00 -3.17 -14.83
N ILE A 105 27.34 -4.31 -14.23
CA ILE A 105 26.96 -4.67 -12.87
C ILE A 105 28.18 -5.11 -12.05
N PRO A 106 28.15 -5.04 -10.71
CA PRO A 106 29.28 -5.42 -9.86
C PRO A 106 29.86 -6.83 -10.12
N SER A 107 29.04 -7.83 -10.42
CA SER A 107 29.49 -9.18 -10.75
C SER A 107 30.20 -9.28 -12.12
N TYR A 108 29.92 -8.34 -13.04
CA TYR A 108 30.51 -8.27 -14.38
C TYR A 108 30.98 -6.83 -14.72
N PRO A 109 31.95 -6.27 -13.96
CA PRO A 109 32.23 -4.83 -13.97
C PRO A 109 32.90 -4.35 -15.27
N ASP A 110 33.51 -5.27 -16.02
CA ASP A 110 34.23 -4.96 -17.26
C ASP A 110 33.46 -5.41 -18.52
N VAL A 111 32.19 -5.82 -18.38
CA VAL A 111 31.37 -6.35 -19.48
C VAL A 111 30.15 -5.47 -19.67
N LEU A 112 29.94 -4.99 -20.90
CA LEU A 112 28.71 -4.27 -21.23
C LEU A 112 27.52 -5.22 -21.02
N SER A 113 26.56 -4.83 -20.17
CA SER A 113 25.43 -5.67 -19.83
C SER A 113 24.56 -5.93 -21.07
N PRO A 114 24.15 -7.17 -21.36
CA PRO A 114 23.20 -7.47 -22.44
C PRO A 114 21.88 -6.70 -22.27
N THR A 115 21.43 -6.50 -21.03
CA THR A 115 20.17 -5.82 -20.70
C THR A 115 20.22 -4.30 -20.90
N SER A 116 21.40 -3.72 -21.15
CA SER A 116 21.51 -2.32 -21.61
C SER A 116 20.99 -2.13 -23.05
N ASN A 117 20.86 -3.21 -23.84
CA ASN A 117 20.37 -3.16 -25.21
C ASN A 117 18.84 -3.31 -25.29
N PRO A 118 18.10 -2.36 -25.89
CA PRO A 118 16.62 -2.39 -25.92
C PRO A 118 16.05 -3.57 -26.73
N TYR A 119 16.75 -4.06 -27.76
CA TYR A 119 16.32 -5.26 -28.49
C TYR A 119 16.51 -6.52 -27.65
N PHE A 120 17.56 -6.60 -26.82
CA PHE A 120 17.71 -7.70 -25.88
C PHE A 120 16.57 -7.69 -24.86
N ARG A 121 16.21 -6.53 -24.31
CA ARG A 121 15.05 -6.40 -23.40
C ARG A 121 13.71 -6.72 -24.05
N ALA A 122 13.48 -6.30 -25.30
CA ALA A 122 12.29 -6.70 -26.06
C ALA A 122 12.20 -8.23 -26.25
N ALA A 123 13.33 -8.91 -26.42
CA ALA A 123 13.37 -10.37 -26.46
C ALA A 123 12.99 -11.01 -25.12
N LEU A 124 13.47 -10.45 -24.00
CA LEU A 124 13.11 -10.89 -22.66
C LEU A 124 11.58 -10.80 -22.43
N GLN A 125 10.94 -9.70 -22.85
CA GLN A 125 9.49 -9.55 -22.76
C GLN A 125 8.72 -10.63 -23.52
N CYS A 126 9.19 -11.01 -24.71
CA CYS A 126 8.59 -12.08 -25.53
C CYS A 126 8.70 -13.47 -24.88
N LEU A 127 9.57 -13.65 -23.88
CA LEU A 127 9.80 -14.92 -23.20
C LEU A 127 9.00 -15.05 -21.89
N VAL A 128 8.15 -14.07 -21.56
CA VAL A 128 7.24 -14.13 -20.42
C VAL A 128 5.83 -14.51 -20.88
N ASP A 129 5.35 -15.66 -20.41
CA ASP A 129 3.98 -16.11 -20.66
C ASP A 129 3.04 -15.59 -19.58
N LYS A 130 2.65 -14.32 -19.71
CA LYS A 130 1.76 -13.64 -18.74
C LYS A 130 0.41 -14.34 -18.61
N ASP A 131 -0.12 -14.91 -19.70
CA ASP A 131 -1.39 -15.62 -19.68
C ASP A 131 -1.27 -16.95 -18.91
N TYR A 132 -0.16 -17.68 -19.07
CA TYR A 132 0.14 -18.86 -18.25
C TYR A 132 0.33 -18.49 -16.78
N ILE A 133 1.07 -17.43 -16.47
CA ILE A 133 1.26 -16.97 -15.08
C ILE A 133 -0.11 -16.67 -14.45
N VAL A 134 -0.95 -15.87 -15.09
CA VAL A 134 -2.27 -15.51 -14.58
C VAL A 134 -3.18 -16.74 -14.44
N SER A 135 -3.26 -17.59 -15.47
CA SER A 135 -4.22 -18.71 -15.48
C SER A 135 -3.78 -19.92 -14.67
N SER A 136 -2.48 -20.23 -14.66
CA SER A 136 -1.95 -21.51 -14.16
C SER A 136 -1.20 -21.35 -12.85
N ILE A 137 -0.49 -20.25 -12.62
CA ILE A 137 0.20 -19.99 -11.35
C ILE A 137 -0.77 -19.27 -10.40
N LEU A 138 -1.33 -18.15 -10.84
CA LEU A 138 -2.21 -17.29 -10.03
C LEU A 138 -3.68 -17.71 -10.05
N LYS A 139 -4.03 -18.75 -10.82
CA LYS A 139 -5.37 -19.34 -10.92
C LYS A 139 -6.51 -18.35 -11.23
N GLY A 140 -6.20 -17.26 -11.91
CA GLY A 140 -7.16 -16.21 -12.27
C GLY A 140 -7.37 -15.13 -11.20
N TYR A 141 -6.63 -15.15 -10.08
CA TYR A 141 -6.69 -14.14 -9.00
C TYR A 141 -5.77 -12.95 -9.24
N ALA A 142 -5.59 -12.61 -10.51
CA ALA A 142 -4.71 -11.55 -10.96
C ALA A 142 -5.21 -11.01 -12.30
N ALA A 143 -4.93 -9.75 -12.56
CA ALA A 143 -5.10 -9.15 -13.87
C ALA A 143 -3.74 -9.08 -14.56
N ARG A 144 -3.69 -9.49 -15.84
CA ARG A 144 -2.52 -9.29 -16.70
C ARG A 144 -2.20 -7.81 -16.81
N LEU A 145 -0.92 -7.47 -16.68
CA LEU A 145 -0.41 -6.13 -16.97
C LEU A 145 0.44 -6.15 -18.25
N ASP A 146 0.17 -5.20 -19.13
CA ASP A 146 0.98 -4.92 -20.32
C ASP A 146 1.70 -3.57 -20.23
N GLY A 147 1.42 -2.77 -19.19
CA GLY A 147 2.11 -1.54 -18.85
C GLY A 147 2.07 -1.31 -17.33
N PRO A 148 2.78 -0.29 -16.84
CA PRO A 148 2.93 -0.07 -15.40
C PRO A 148 1.63 0.38 -14.71
N ILE A 149 0.70 0.99 -15.44
CA ILE A 149 -0.58 1.44 -14.89
C ILE A 149 -1.65 0.35 -15.05
N MET A 150 -2.38 0.07 -13.98
CA MET A 150 -3.43 -0.93 -13.91
C MET A 150 -4.71 -0.46 -14.62
N PRO A 151 -5.48 -1.37 -15.26
CA PRO A 151 -6.70 -0.99 -16.00
C PRO A 151 -7.79 -0.28 -15.18
N TRP A 152 -7.82 -0.45 -13.85
CA TRP A 152 -8.79 0.21 -12.96
C TRP A 152 -8.37 1.60 -12.48
N MET A 153 -7.19 2.09 -12.84
CA MET A 153 -6.80 3.50 -12.65
C MET A 153 -7.44 4.44 -13.69
N GLY A 154 -8.45 3.97 -14.41
CA GLY A 154 -9.28 4.79 -15.29
C GLY A 154 -8.49 5.39 -16.45
N SER A 155 -8.63 6.70 -16.65
CA SER A 155 -8.08 7.40 -17.82
C SER A 155 -6.54 7.44 -17.85
N PHE A 156 -5.85 7.21 -16.73
CA PHE A 156 -4.39 7.17 -16.71
C PHE A 156 -3.83 5.92 -17.41
N TYR A 157 -4.59 4.82 -17.45
CA TYR A 157 -4.21 3.61 -18.17
C TYR A 157 -4.29 3.81 -19.68
N ASP A 158 -3.23 3.46 -20.41
CA ASP A 158 -3.23 3.45 -21.88
C ASP A 158 -3.40 2.01 -22.42
N PRO A 159 -4.58 1.64 -22.95
CA PRO A 159 -4.79 0.31 -23.52
C PRO A 159 -4.04 0.07 -24.84
N SER A 160 -3.43 1.11 -25.43
CA SER A 160 -2.73 1.06 -26.72
C SER A 160 -1.24 0.70 -26.62
N VAL A 161 -0.69 0.56 -25.40
CA VAL A 161 0.67 0.05 -25.22
C VAL A 161 0.86 -1.31 -25.89
N HIS A 162 2.08 -1.55 -26.38
CA HIS A 162 2.42 -2.82 -27.01
C HIS A 162 2.19 -4.00 -26.05
N LYS A 163 1.58 -5.07 -26.57
CA LYS A 163 1.27 -6.27 -25.80
C LYS A 163 2.15 -7.42 -26.25
N TYR A 164 3.25 -7.64 -25.54
CA TYR A 164 4.12 -8.79 -25.79
C TYR A 164 3.35 -10.09 -25.55
N SER A 165 3.33 -10.96 -26.56
CA SER A 165 2.84 -12.32 -26.43
C SER A 165 4.03 -13.25 -26.20
N TYR A 166 3.82 -14.40 -25.54
CA TYR A 166 4.85 -15.42 -25.45
C TYR A 166 5.16 -15.96 -26.85
N ASP A 167 6.33 -15.60 -27.37
CA ASP A 167 6.77 -15.93 -28.72
C ASP A 167 8.30 -16.07 -28.79
N VAL A 168 8.75 -17.32 -28.77
CA VAL A 168 10.18 -17.67 -28.86
C VAL A 168 10.79 -17.27 -30.20
N ALA A 169 10.01 -17.28 -31.29
CA ALA A 169 10.52 -16.91 -32.61
C ALA A 169 10.75 -15.39 -32.68
N GLN A 170 9.82 -14.59 -32.16
CA GLN A 170 9.99 -13.14 -32.05
C GLN A 170 11.13 -12.78 -31.08
N ALA A 171 11.24 -13.48 -29.95
CA ALA A 171 12.38 -13.30 -29.03
C ALA A 171 13.71 -13.52 -29.74
N LYS A 172 13.85 -14.61 -30.52
CA LYS A 172 15.05 -14.88 -31.32
C LYS A 172 15.31 -13.83 -32.40
N ALA A 173 14.26 -13.28 -33.00
CA ALA A 173 14.40 -12.18 -33.96
C ALA A 173 14.97 -10.91 -33.29
N TYR A 174 14.49 -10.58 -32.09
CA TYR A 174 15.01 -9.46 -31.31
C TYR A 174 16.44 -9.69 -30.80
N LEU A 175 16.78 -10.89 -30.32
CA LEU A 175 18.16 -11.26 -29.98
C LEU A 175 19.08 -11.12 -31.19
N ALA A 176 18.66 -11.59 -32.36
CA ALA A 176 19.43 -11.46 -33.60
C ALA A 176 19.60 -9.99 -34.02
N ALA A 177 18.58 -9.14 -33.84
CA ALA A 177 18.67 -7.70 -34.08
C ALA A 177 19.65 -7.01 -33.13
N ALA A 178 19.78 -7.51 -31.90
CA ALA A 178 20.82 -7.10 -30.95
C ALA A 178 22.21 -7.73 -31.23
N GLY A 179 22.31 -8.64 -32.20
CA GLY A 179 23.55 -9.34 -32.58
C GLY A 179 23.84 -10.63 -31.81
N PHE A 180 22.95 -11.04 -30.89
CA PHE A 180 23.08 -12.26 -30.10
C PHE A 180 22.48 -13.43 -30.87
N THR A 181 23.35 -14.38 -31.27
CA THR A 181 22.97 -15.56 -32.03
C THR A 181 23.82 -16.75 -31.57
N ASP A 182 23.26 -17.95 -31.62
CA ASP A 182 24.01 -19.20 -31.43
C ASP A 182 24.77 -19.50 -32.74
N ARG A 183 26.07 -19.21 -32.76
CA ARG A 183 26.94 -19.33 -33.95
C ARG A 183 27.70 -20.63 -34.00
N ASP A 184 27.91 -21.29 -32.86
CA ASP A 184 28.62 -22.56 -32.73
C ASP A 184 27.69 -23.77 -32.57
N GLY A 185 26.39 -23.54 -32.45
CA GLY A 185 25.35 -24.57 -32.46
C GLY A 185 25.25 -25.36 -31.16
N ASP A 186 25.74 -24.81 -30.06
CA ASP A 186 25.76 -25.48 -28.75
C ASP A 186 24.47 -25.25 -27.95
N GLY A 187 23.54 -24.45 -28.48
CA GLY A 187 22.26 -24.13 -27.89
C GLY A 187 22.28 -22.91 -26.97
N ILE A 188 23.42 -22.23 -26.80
CA ILE A 188 23.57 -21.00 -26.03
C ILE A 188 23.85 -19.85 -27.00
N ILE A 189 23.18 -18.70 -26.80
CA ILE A 189 23.47 -17.54 -27.63
C ILE A 189 24.85 -16.98 -27.30
N ASN A 190 25.61 -16.55 -28.31
CA ASN A 190 26.90 -15.91 -28.09
C ASN A 190 26.76 -14.38 -28.05
N TYR A 191 27.68 -13.72 -27.35
CA TYR A 191 27.89 -12.28 -27.48
C TYR A 191 28.23 -11.89 -28.94
N PRO A 192 27.81 -10.71 -29.40
CA PRO A 192 28.32 -10.15 -30.66
C PRO A 192 29.85 -10.09 -30.68
N VAL A 193 30.48 -10.32 -31.83
CA VAL A 193 31.94 -10.13 -31.93
C VAL A 193 32.23 -8.64 -31.75
N GLY A 194 33.20 -8.32 -30.89
CA GLY A 194 33.52 -6.95 -30.50
C GLY A 194 32.65 -6.39 -29.37
N TRP A 195 31.81 -7.20 -28.72
CA TRP A 195 31.08 -6.77 -27.53
C TRP A 195 32.06 -6.42 -26.39
N PRO A 196 31.94 -5.24 -25.74
CA PRO A 196 32.88 -4.82 -24.70
C PRO A 196 32.96 -5.81 -23.54
N GLY A 197 34.19 -6.25 -23.20
CA GLY A 197 34.48 -7.26 -22.17
C GLY A 197 34.34 -8.71 -22.66
N ARG A 198 33.83 -8.93 -23.86
CA ARG A 198 33.56 -10.23 -24.50
C ARG A 198 33.86 -10.20 -25.99
N GLU A 199 35.00 -9.61 -26.36
CA GLU A 199 35.30 -9.20 -27.74
C GLU A 199 35.39 -10.39 -28.71
N SER A 200 35.81 -11.56 -28.22
CA SER A 200 35.85 -12.80 -29.02
C SER A 200 34.46 -13.36 -29.38
N GLY A 201 33.40 -12.80 -28.79
CA GLY A 201 32.04 -13.28 -28.93
C GLY A 201 31.83 -14.70 -28.39
N PRO A 202 32.21 -15.00 -27.13
CA PRO A 202 31.93 -16.29 -26.51
C PRO A 202 30.44 -16.43 -26.20
N ASN A 203 30.05 -17.59 -25.66
CA ASN A 203 28.73 -17.78 -25.08
C ASN A 203 28.38 -16.67 -24.10
N LEU A 204 27.10 -16.32 -24.08
CA LEU A 204 26.53 -15.37 -23.14
C LEU A 204 26.83 -15.83 -21.70
N ASP A 205 27.29 -14.91 -20.86
CA ASP A 205 27.42 -15.21 -19.44
C ASP A 205 26.04 -15.38 -18.81
N PRO A 206 25.88 -16.23 -17.78
CA PRO A 206 24.60 -16.39 -17.12
C PRO A 206 24.06 -15.06 -16.57
N LEU A 207 22.84 -14.71 -16.95
CA LEU A 207 22.13 -13.57 -16.38
C LEU A 207 21.85 -13.85 -14.90
N ILE A 208 22.17 -12.90 -14.02
CA ILE A 208 21.85 -12.98 -12.60
C ILE A 208 20.38 -12.64 -12.42
N PHE A 209 19.57 -13.61 -11.97
CA PHE A 209 18.14 -13.43 -11.74
C PHE A 209 17.79 -13.70 -10.28
N TYR A 210 17.44 -12.65 -9.53
CA TYR A 210 16.94 -12.76 -8.17
C TYR A 210 15.45 -13.13 -8.15
N ILE A 211 15.12 -14.16 -7.39
CA ILE A 211 13.76 -14.68 -7.25
C ILE A 211 13.40 -14.68 -5.76
N ARG A 212 12.31 -14.00 -5.40
CA ARG A 212 11.84 -13.94 -4.01
C ARG A 212 11.37 -15.30 -3.52
N SER A 213 12.15 -15.92 -2.64
CA SER A 213 11.87 -17.24 -2.07
C SER A 213 10.75 -17.22 -1.02
N ASP A 214 10.44 -16.05 -0.45
CA ASP A 214 9.41 -15.85 0.56
C ASP A 214 7.97 -15.83 -0.01
N ASP A 215 7.81 -15.54 -1.30
CA ASP A 215 6.51 -15.52 -2.00
C ASP A 215 6.32 -16.80 -2.83
N VAL A 216 6.14 -17.91 -2.10
CA VAL A 216 6.12 -19.29 -2.63
C VAL A 216 4.95 -19.60 -3.58
N ASN A 217 3.88 -18.81 -3.50
CA ASN A 217 2.64 -19.06 -4.25
C ASN A 217 2.55 -18.23 -5.55
N ARG A 218 3.36 -17.17 -5.69
CA ARG A 218 3.22 -16.22 -6.81
C ARG A 218 4.55 -15.92 -7.49
N ARG A 219 5.45 -15.15 -6.84
CA ARG A 219 6.69 -14.68 -7.47
C ARG A 219 7.67 -15.81 -7.72
N LYS A 220 7.87 -16.69 -6.75
CA LYS A 220 8.79 -17.83 -6.88
C LYS A 220 8.45 -18.72 -8.08
N PRO A 221 7.23 -19.31 -8.18
CA PRO A 221 6.90 -20.16 -9.32
C PRO A 221 6.87 -19.40 -10.66
N ALA A 222 6.56 -18.11 -10.67
CA ALA A 222 6.63 -17.29 -11.88
C ALA A 222 8.08 -17.05 -12.34
N GLY A 223 9.00 -16.81 -11.40
CA GLY A 223 10.44 -16.70 -11.67
C GLY A 223 11.03 -18.02 -12.18
N GLU A 224 10.71 -19.15 -11.55
CA GLU A 224 11.15 -20.49 -11.98
C GLU A 224 10.65 -20.83 -13.40
N ASP A 225 9.38 -20.52 -13.71
CA ASP A 225 8.83 -20.67 -15.07
C ASP A 225 9.60 -19.81 -16.08
N TYR A 226 9.94 -18.58 -15.71
CA TYR A 226 10.69 -17.69 -16.58
C TYR A 226 12.14 -18.15 -16.80
N VAL A 227 12.83 -18.63 -15.76
CA VAL A 227 14.17 -19.25 -15.88
C VAL A 227 14.16 -20.40 -16.89
N ASN A 228 13.14 -21.26 -16.84
CA ASN A 228 13.00 -22.38 -17.78
C ASN A 228 12.83 -21.89 -19.23
N LYS A 229 12.02 -20.84 -19.43
CA LYS A 229 11.76 -20.24 -20.75
C LYS A 229 12.99 -19.51 -21.32
N LEU A 230 13.73 -18.79 -20.49
CA LEU A 230 15.01 -18.15 -20.85
C LEU A 230 16.04 -19.20 -21.26
N THR A 231 16.22 -20.23 -20.44
CA THR A 231 17.17 -21.33 -20.72
C THR A 231 16.81 -22.06 -22.01
N ALA A 232 15.53 -22.35 -22.24
CA ALA A 232 15.06 -22.98 -23.48
C ALA A 232 15.24 -22.09 -24.73
N ALA A 233 15.33 -20.78 -24.56
CA ALA A 233 15.65 -19.83 -25.63
C ALA A 233 17.16 -19.68 -25.89
N GLY A 234 18.01 -20.36 -25.10
CA GLY A 234 19.48 -20.29 -25.19
C GLY A 234 20.10 -19.15 -24.38
N ILE A 235 19.34 -18.55 -23.46
CA ILE A 235 19.83 -17.54 -22.52
C ILE A 235 20.20 -18.25 -21.20
N PRO A 236 21.49 -18.35 -20.83
CA PRO A 236 21.87 -18.96 -19.57
C PRO A 236 21.50 -18.05 -18.40
N VAL A 237 21.07 -18.65 -17.27
CA VAL A 237 20.61 -17.91 -16.10
C VAL A 237 21.26 -18.48 -14.83
N ASN A 238 21.79 -17.59 -14.00
CA ASN A 238 22.18 -17.84 -12.62
C ASN A 238 21.01 -17.41 -11.72
N ALA A 239 20.08 -18.33 -11.49
CA ALA A 239 18.92 -18.09 -10.64
C ALA A 239 19.30 -18.08 -9.16
N ARG A 240 18.97 -17.00 -8.45
CA ARG A 240 19.22 -16.79 -7.02
C ARG A 240 17.88 -16.72 -6.28
N GLU A 241 17.40 -17.86 -5.79
CA GLU A 241 16.21 -17.93 -4.94
C GLU A 241 16.57 -17.60 -3.49
N VAL A 242 16.30 -16.37 -3.07
CA VAL A 242 16.70 -15.86 -1.75
C VAL A 242 15.58 -15.05 -1.09
N ASP A 243 15.72 -14.76 0.20
CA ASP A 243 14.75 -13.97 0.95
C ASP A 243 14.71 -12.51 0.47
N ARG A 244 13.59 -11.80 0.72
CA ARG A 244 13.41 -10.37 0.39
C ARG A 244 14.58 -9.51 0.86
N SER A 245 15.10 -9.73 2.05
CA SER A 245 16.20 -8.93 2.61
C SER A 245 17.47 -9.01 1.75
N VAL A 246 17.81 -10.21 1.28
CA VAL A 246 18.96 -10.42 0.38
C VAL A 246 18.68 -9.81 -0.99
N CYS A 247 17.46 -9.97 -1.51
CA CYS A 247 17.06 -9.30 -2.75
C CYS A 247 17.18 -7.78 -2.63
N HIS A 248 16.72 -7.17 -1.53
CA HIS A 248 16.83 -5.73 -1.31
C HIS A 248 18.29 -5.27 -1.36
N ASP A 249 19.18 -5.92 -0.61
CA ASP A 249 20.58 -5.51 -0.56
C ASP A 249 21.27 -5.68 -1.92
N ASP A 250 21.05 -6.80 -2.60
CA ASP A 250 21.74 -7.08 -3.86
C ASP A 250 21.14 -6.34 -5.07
N VAL A 251 19.82 -6.19 -5.11
CA VAL A 251 19.09 -5.56 -6.24
C VAL A 251 18.98 -4.06 -6.03
N MET A 252 18.43 -3.62 -4.90
CA MET A 252 18.05 -2.23 -4.68
C MET A 252 19.20 -1.37 -4.13
N VAL A 253 20.19 -1.96 -3.44
CA VAL A 253 21.33 -1.21 -2.88
C VAL A 253 22.61 -1.40 -3.70
N ASN A 254 22.93 -2.65 -4.06
CA ASN A 254 24.16 -2.98 -4.75
C ASN A 254 24.02 -2.93 -6.28
N HIS A 255 22.80 -3.01 -6.81
CA HIS A 255 22.49 -3.06 -8.24
C HIS A 255 23.19 -4.22 -8.98
N ASP A 256 23.43 -5.35 -8.29
CA ASP A 256 24.12 -6.54 -8.81
C ASP A 256 23.17 -7.62 -9.35
N PHE A 257 22.39 -7.26 -10.35
CA PHE A 257 21.39 -8.15 -10.95
C PHE A 257 21.19 -7.83 -12.43
N HIS A 258 20.61 -8.77 -13.18
CA HIS A 258 20.03 -8.49 -14.50
C HIS A 258 18.51 -8.51 -14.45
N LEU A 259 17.95 -9.42 -13.65
CA LEU A 259 16.51 -9.63 -13.51
C LEU A 259 16.14 -9.79 -12.04
N TYR A 260 14.94 -9.35 -11.67
CA TYR A 260 14.40 -9.53 -10.32
C TYR A 260 12.87 -9.70 -10.33
N THR A 261 12.33 -10.60 -9.50
CA THR A 261 10.88 -10.73 -9.31
C THR A 261 10.35 -9.66 -8.34
N GLY A 262 10.31 -8.41 -8.80
CA GLY A 262 9.97 -7.24 -8.00
C GLY A 262 8.49 -6.92 -7.93
N GLY A 263 8.20 -5.63 -7.84
CA GLY A 263 6.86 -5.07 -7.76
C GLY A 263 6.65 -4.10 -6.60
N TRP A 264 5.60 -3.31 -6.75
CA TRP A 264 5.31 -2.12 -5.95
C TRP A 264 3.86 -2.12 -5.48
N SER A 265 3.65 -1.63 -4.25
CA SER A 265 2.34 -1.11 -3.81
C SER A 265 2.31 0.37 -4.18
N LEU A 266 1.25 0.80 -4.86
CA LEU A 266 1.20 2.09 -5.55
C LEU A 266 0.05 2.95 -5.01
N SER A 267 0.22 4.27 -5.07
CA SER A 267 -0.86 5.20 -4.75
C SER A 267 -1.88 5.28 -5.90
N ARG A 268 -3.01 5.97 -5.64
CA ARG A 268 -4.03 6.23 -6.67
C ARG A 268 -3.57 7.21 -7.75
N ASP A 269 -2.53 7.99 -7.48
CA ASP A 269 -2.01 9.03 -8.37
C ASP A 269 -0.85 8.45 -9.18
N PRO A 270 -0.77 8.66 -10.50
CA PRO A 270 0.23 8.01 -11.35
C PRO A 270 1.62 8.67 -11.29
N ASP A 271 1.82 9.66 -10.41
CA ASP A 271 3.07 10.41 -10.25
C ASP A 271 4.22 9.55 -9.70
N TRP A 272 3.93 8.40 -9.08
CA TRP A 272 4.93 7.37 -8.81
C TRP A 272 5.72 6.94 -10.04
N LEU A 273 5.17 7.07 -11.27
CA LEU A 273 5.95 6.82 -12.49
C LEU A 273 7.22 7.69 -12.56
N TYR A 274 7.14 8.92 -12.06
CA TYR A 274 8.27 9.83 -12.03
C TYR A 274 9.35 9.35 -11.08
N TYR A 275 8.98 9.03 -9.85
CA TYR A 275 9.93 8.59 -8.82
C TYR A 275 10.57 7.24 -9.16
N LEU A 276 9.82 6.32 -9.77
CA LEU A 276 10.33 4.99 -10.11
C LEU A 276 11.20 4.95 -11.37
N TYR A 277 11.03 5.87 -12.32
CA TYR A 277 11.60 5.68 -13.67
C TYR A 277 12.26 6.92 -14.30
N ASP A 278 12.20 8.09 -13.68
CA ASP A 278 12.96 9.24 -14.17
C ASP A 278 14.44 9.08 -13.85
N SER A 279 15.30 9.37 -14.81
CA SER A 279 16.74 9.15 -14.69
C SER A 279 17.39 9.87 -13.52
N LYS A 280 16.81 10.97 -13.04
CA LYS A 280 17.36 11.73 -11.90
C LYS A 280 17.25 10.97 -10.57
N TRP A 281 16.32 10.02 -10.47
CA TRP A 281 16.10 9.22 -9.25
C TRP A 281 16.98 7.98 -9.20
N HIS A 282 17.94 7.85 -10.11
CA HIS A 282 18.95 6.81 -10.04
C HIS A 282 20.24 7.33 -9.39
N TRP A 283 20.75 6.66 -8.35
CA TRP A 283 22.06 6.96 -7.76
C TRP A 283 22.75 5.72 -7.19
N HIS A 284 24.08 5.70 -7.21
CA HIS A 284 24.85 4.61 -6.61
C HIS A 284 26.17 5.15 -6.02
N PRO A 285 26.59 4.70 -4.81
CA PRO A 285 25.99 3.64 -3.97
C PRO A 285 24.82 4.13 -3.10
N GLY A 286 23.91 3.21 -2.76
CA GLY A 286 22.76 3.45 -1.89
C GLY A 286 21.48 2.89 -2.49
N PRO A 287 20.39 2.77 -1.71
CA PRO A 287 19.08 2.45 -2.26
C PRO A 287 18.54 3.64 -3.05
N ASP A 288 17.95 3.38 -4.21
CA ASP A 288 17.18 4.35 -5.00
C ASP A 288 15.93 3.67 -5.62
N GLU A 289 14.89 4.45 -5.89
CA GLU A 289 13.64 3.93 -6.45
C GLU A 289 13.77 3.47 -7.91
N ASN A 290 14.65 4.09 -8.70
CA ASN A 290 14.95 3.73 -10.09
C ASN A 290 16.18 2.79 -10.17
N TYR A 291 16.23 1.77 -9.30
CA TYR A 291 17.34 0.82 -9.23
C TYR A 291 17.56 0.03 -10.53
N ASP A 292 16.52 0.00 -11.39
CA ASP A 292 16.56 -0.54 -12.75
C ASP A 292 17.33 0.34 -13.73
N ASN A 293 17.72 1.56 -13.36
CA ASN A 293 18.38 2.57 -14.19
C ASN A 293 17.66 2.82 -15.52
N VAL A 294 16.33 2.95 -15.48
CA VAL A 294 15.57 3.39 -16.65
C VAL A 294 16.01 4.82 -16.96
N HIS A 295 16.66 4.99 -18.10
CA HIS A 295 17.35 6.24 -18.43
C HIS A 295 17.11 6.64 -19.89
N ASP A 296 16.26 7.64 -20.11
CA ASP A 296 15.94 8.16 -21.45
C ASP A 296 15.38 9.58 -21.37
N ALA A 297 16.06 10.55 -21.97
CA ALA A 297 15.68 11.96 -21.88
C ALA A 297 14.26 12.28 -22.41
N GLN A 298 13.74 11.47 -23.34
CA GLN A 298 12.37 11.65 -23.83
C GLN A 298 11.35 11.10 -22.84
N LEU A 299 11.63 9.95 -22.22
CA LEU A 299 10.84 9.41 -21.11
C LEU A 299 10.84 10.37 -19.93
N ASP A 300 12.00 10.86 -19.49
CA ASP A 300 12.14 11.82 -18.38
C ASP A 300 11.21 13.03 -18.59
N SER A 301 11.21 13.62 -19.79
CA SER A 301 10.28 14.72 -20.12
C SER A 301 8.80 14.35 -20.02
N TYR A 302 8.42 13.09 -20.32
CA TYR A 302 7.05 12.63 -20.11
C TYR A 302 6.74 12.39 -18.63
N LEU A 303 7.70 11.85 -17.87
CA LEU A 303 7.56 11.57 -16.44
C LEU A 303 7.46 12.86 -15.63
N GLU A 304 8.28 13.87 -15.92
CA GLU A 304 8.12 15.23 -15.38
C GLU A 304 6.74 15.80 -15.74
N GLY A 305 6.27 15.55 -16.96
CA GLY A 305 4.92 15.92 -17.40
C GLY A 305 3.79 15.22 -16.64
N VAL A 306 4.06 14.07 -15.98
CA VAL A 306 3.13 13.43 -15.05
C VAL A 306 3.19 14.12 -13.69
N ALA A 307 4.37 14.23 -13.07
CA ALA A 307 4.54 14.75 -11.72
C ALA A 307 4.22 16.25 -11.58
N PHE A 308 4.45 17.04 -12.62
CA PHE A 308 4.27 18.50 -12.60
C PHE A 308 3.17 18.99 -13.54
N ALA A 309 2.20 18.12 -13.85
CA ALA A 309 1.07 18.49 -14.68
C ALA A 309 0.21 19.56 -14.00
N VAL A 310 -0.25 20.56 -14.74
CA VAL A 310 -1.11 21.63 -14.19
C VAL A 310 -2.59 21.23 -14.22
N THR A 311 -2.94 20.25 -15.06
CA THR A 311 -4.30 19.68 -15.15
C THR A 311 -4.26 18.16 -15.20
N ILE A 312 -5.36 17.52 -14.82
CA ILE A 312 -5.50 16.06 -14.92
C ILE A 312 -5.41 15.58 -16.38
N ASP A 313 -5.92 16.35 -17.35
CA ASP A 313 -5.83 16.00 -18.77
C ASP A 313 -4.38 16.02 -19.30
N ASP A 314 -3.58 16.97 -18.81
CA ASP A 314 -2.14 17.01 -19.11
C ASP A 314 -1.43 15.79 -18.50
N ALA A 315 -1.75 15.45 -17.24
CA ALA A 315 -1.20 14.27 -16.58
C ALA A 315 -1.56 12.97 -17.31
N ILE A 316 -2.81 12.82 -17.76
CA ILE A 316 -3.27 11.66 -18.55
C ILE A 316 -2.46 11.54 -19.84
N THR A 317 -2.27 12.64 -20.56
CA THR A 317 -1.50 12.66 -21.81
C THR A 317 -0.05 12.26 -21.58
N ALA A 318 0.57 12.78 -20.52
CA ALA A 318 1.92 12.44 -20.11
C ALA A 318 2.04 10.95 -19.73
N CYS A 319 1.09 10.43 -18.95
CA CYS A 319 1.02 9.02 -18.55
C CYS A 319 0.99 8.09 -19.76
N HIS A 320 0.17 8.39 -20.77
CA HIS A 320 0.06 7.57 -21.98
C HIS A 320 1.39 7.56 -22.75
N ASN A 321 2.04 8.72 -22.90
CA ASN A 321 3.33 8.80 -23.59
C ASN A 321 4.46 8.10 -22.82
N ALA A 322 4.50 8.24 -21.50
CA ALA A 322 5.45 7.54 -20.63
C ALA A 322 5.29 6.02 -20.74
N GLN A 323 4.06 5.50 -20.61
CA GLN A 323 3.78 4.07 -20.73
C GLN A 323 4.21 3.51 -22.09
N LYS A 324 3.86 4.18 -23.20
CA LYS A 324 4.29 3.75 -24.55
C LYS A 324 5.81 3.80 -24.71
N ARG A 325 6.46 4.88 -24.26
CA ARG A 325 7.93 5.01 -24.35
C ARG A 325 8.64 3.91 -23.59
N MET A 326 8.14 3.58 -22.41
CA MET A 326 8.74 2.59 -21.53
C MET A 326 8.55 1.15 -22.05
N ILE A 327 7.36 0.81 -22.56
CA ILE A 327 6.97 -0.56 -22.90
C ILE A 327 7.23 -0.94 -24.35
N ASN A 328 6.90 -0.05 -25.30
CA ASN A 328 6.89 -0.43 -26.71
C ASN A 328 8.27 -0.94 -27.17
N PRO A 329 8.31 -1.87 -28.13
CA PRO A 329 9.58 -2.34 -28.65
C PRO A 329 10.30 -1.22 -29.41
N PRO A 330 11.63 -1.29 -29.53
CA PRO A 330 12.42 -0.29 -30.25
C PRO A 330 12.08 -0.18 -31.75
N ASP A 331 11.42 -1.19 -32.33
CA ASP A 331 10.96 -1.20 -33.71
C ASP A 331 9.45 -0.94 -33.87
N ASP A 332 8.76 -0.47 -32.82
CA ASP A 332 7.36 -0.05 -32.95
C ASP A 332 7.22 1.03 -34.04
N PRO A 333 6.34 0.83 -35.04
CA PRO A 333 6.28 1.71 -36.21
C PRO A 333 5.67 3.08 -35.90
N THR A 334 5.01 3.25 -34.76
CA THR A 334 4.27 4.46 -34.40
C THR A 334 4.88 5.21 -33.23
N PHE A 335 5.37 4.46 -32.23
CA PHE A 335 5.94 5.00 -31.01
C PHE A 335 7.03 4.05 -30.52
N PRO A 336 8.25 4.12 -31.09
CA PRO A 336 9.40 3.33 -30.64
C PRO A 336 9.64 3.50 -29.14
N GLY A 337 9.70 2.40 -28.42
CA GLY A 337 9.95 2.41 -26.97
C GLY A 337 11.29 1.81 -26.58
N LEU A 338 11.45 1.59 -25.28
CA LEU A 338 12.68 1.16 -24.63
C LEU A 338 12.63 -0.31 -24.21
N ALA A 339 11.44 -0.92 -24.18
CA ALA A 339 11.19 -2.21 -23.52
C ALA A 339 11.84 -2.28 -22.12
N ALA A 340 11.77 -1.20 -21.34
CA ALA A 340 12.61 -0.95 -20.16
C ALA A 340 12.29 -1.87 -18.97
N ILE A 341 11.01 -2.21 -18.79
CA ILE A 341 10.50 -3.02 -17.67
C ILE A 341 9.54 -4.11 -18.17
N ILE A 342 9.25 -5.12 -17.35
CA ILE A 342 8.27 -6.18 -17.65
C ILE A 342 7.17 -6.24 -16.59
N PRO A 343 6.11 -5.41 -16.70
CA PRO A 343 4.89 -5.58 -15.91
C PRO A 343 4.29 -6.96 -16.18
N VAL A 344 3.93 -7.72 -15.15
CA VAL A 344 3.37 -9.07 -15.34
C VAL A 344 1.92 -9.13 -14.87
N TRP A 345 1.64 -8.76 -13.62
CA TRP A 345 0.27 -8.77 -13.09
C TRP A 345 0.03 -7.75 -11.97
N ALA A 346 -1.25 -7.46 -11.73
CA ALA A 346 -1.74 -6.82 -10.52
C ALA A 346 -2.72 -7.78 -9.82
N THR A 347 -2.78 -7.76 -8.49
CA THR A 347 -3.68 -8.67 -7.76
C THR A 347 -5.14 -8.29 -8.03
N SER A 348 -5.94 -9.30 -8.39
CA SER A 348 -7.41 -9.20 -8.46
C SER A 348 -7.96 -10.32 -7.61
N GLY A 349 -7.94 -10.07 -6.30
CA GLY A 349 -8.06 -11.08 -5.27
C GLY A 349 -9.35 -10.96 -4.46
N TYR A 350 -9.39 -11.73 -3.39
CA TYR A 350 -10.42 -11.64 -2.38
C TYR A 350 -9.77 -11.45 -1.01
N THR A 351 -10.31 -10.52 -0.24
CA THR A 351 -10.15 -10.47 1.21
C THR A 351 -11.38 -11.11 1.85
N ALA A 352 -11.29 -11.43 3.14
CA ALA A 352 -12.41 -12.05 3.84
C ALA A 352 -12.50 -11.64 5.29
N TYR A 353 -13.73 -11.66 5.79
CA TYR A 353 -14.05 -11.50 7.20
C TYR A 353 -15.17 -12.46 7.59
N ARG A 354 -15.37 -12.65 8.90
CA ARG A 354 -16.26 -13.65 9.46
C ARG A 354 -17.31 -13.02 10.39
N ARG A 355 -18.53 -13.54 10.34
CA ARG A 355 -19.55 -13.36 11.38
C ARG A 355 -19.06 -13.95 12.72
N PRO A 356 -19.32 -13.29 13.86
CA PRO A 356 -20.32 -12.23 14.03
C PRO A 356 -19.85 -10.83 13.64
N MET A 357 -18.63 -10.60 13.15
CA MET A 357 -18.23 -9.27 12.69
C MET A 357 -19.21 -8.73 11.64
N VAL A 358 -19.67 -7.51 11.87
CA VAL A 358 -20.58 -6.74 11.04
C VAL A 358 -19.85 -5.51 10.56
N TYR A 359 -20.15 -5.10 9.33
CA TYR A 359 -19.56 -3.96 8.63
C TYR A 359 -18.06 -4.12 8.38
N ALA A 360 -17.72 -4.32 7.10
CA ALA A 360 -16.37 -4.18 6.59
C ALA A 360 -16.43 -3.27 5.37
N VAL A 361 -15.49 -2.33 5.27
CA VAL A 361 -15.38 -1.41 4.13
C VAL A 361 -14.50 -2.06 3.11
N ASN A 362 -15.08 -2.49 1.98
CA ASN A 362 -14.31 -3.02 0.87
C ASN A 362 -13.75 -1.86 0.04
N GLU A 363 -12.61 -1.34 0.47
CA GLU A 363 -11.95 -0.18 -0.12
C GLU A 363 -11.38 -0.51 -1.50
N ALA A 364 -11.58 0.41 -2.45
CA ALA A 364 -11.00 0.31 -3.78
C ALA A 364 -9.46 0.35 -3.69
N GLY A 365 -8.78 -0.66 -4.23
CA GLY A 365 -7.33 -0.78 -4.11
C GLY A 365 -6.85 -1.67 -2.97
N TYR A 366 -7.61 -1.77 -1.87
CA TYR A 366 -7.10 -2.32 -0.60
C TYR A 366 -7.95 -3.47 -0.01
N GLY A 367 -9.19 -3.67 -0.48
CA GLY A 367 -10.04 -4.74 0.05
C GLY A 367 -10.64 -4.39 1.41
N THR A 368 -10.92 -5.38 2.27
CA THR A 368 -11.51 -5.13 3.60
C THR A 368 -10.50 -4.82 4.70
N THR A 369 -9.21 -4.96 4.42
CA THR A 369 -8.13 -4.80 5.41
C THR A 369 -7.61 -3.37 5.35
N ASN A 370 -8.35 -2.44 5.96
CA ASN A 370 -8.07 -1.00 5.94
C ASN A 370 -8.64 -0.30 7.17
N GLY A 371 -8.20 0.94 7.39
CA GLY A 371 -8.61 1.75 8.55
C GLY A 371 -10.09 2.09 8.58
N TYR A 372 -10.79 2.16 7.44
CA TYR A 372 -12.25 2.37 7.44
C TYR A 372 -12.99 1.16 8.02
N THR A 373 -12.56 -0.06 7.69
CA THR A 373 -13.08 -1.27 8.33
C THR A 373 -12.83 -1.21 9.82
N MET A 374 -11.61 -0.94 10.26
CA MET A 374 -11.29 -0.89 11.69
C MET A 374 -12.04 0.23 12.41
N LEU A 375 -12.38 1.31 11.72
CA LEU A 375 -13.20 2.39 12.26
C LEU A 375 -14.67 1.96 12.48
N VAL A 376 -15.27 1.22 11.56
CA VAL A 376 -16.73 0.96 11.60
C VAL A 376 -17.13 -0.48 11.96
N ALA A 377 -16.19 -1.41 11.99
CA ALA A 377 -16.46 -2.80 12.31
C ALA A 377 -16.85 -2.98 13.79
N TYR A 378 -17.76 -3.92 14.03
CA TYR A 378 -18.21 -4.34 15.35
C TYR A 378 -18.73 -5.78 15.31
N THR A 379 -19.07 -6.40 16.43
CA THR A 379 -19.57 -7.78 16.50
C THR A 379 -21.09 -7.81 16.59
N GLN A 380 -21.78 -8.78 15.97
CA GLN A 380 -23.25 -8.79 15.88
C GLN A 380 -23.95 -8.84 17.25
N ASP A 381 -23.29 -9.42 18.25
CA ASP A 381 -23.74 -9.47 19.64
C ASP A 381 -23.49 -8.17 20.42
N ALA A 382 -22.72 -7.22 19.85
CA ALA A 382 -22.53 -5.89 20.38
C ALA A 382 -22.36 -4.85 19.25
N THR A 383 -23.42 -4.07 19.01
CA THR A 383 -23.41 -2.98 18.00
C THR A 383 -22.25 -1.99 18.22
N TYR A 384 -21.76 -1.94 19.46
CA TYR A 384 -20.63 -1.16 19.92
C TYR A 384 -19.90 -1.92 21.03
N GLY A 385 -18.62 -1.62 21.21
CA GLY A 385 -17.75 -2.29 22.15
C GLY A 385 -17.36 -3.71 21.75
N GLN A 386 -16.60 -4.37 22.63
CA GLN A 386 -15.92 -5.65 22.41
C GLN A 386 -14.62 -5.58 21.56
N THR A 387 -14.04 -6.74 21.32
CA THR A 387 -12.75 -6.93 20.63
C THR A 387 -12.98 -7.49 19.24
N ILE A 388 -12.39 -6.86 18.23
CA ILE A 388 -12.17 -7.48 16.92
C ILE A 388 -10.83 -8.19 16.95
N HIS A 389 -10.83 -9.50 16.67
CA HIS A 389 -9.60 -10.26 16.54
C HIS A 389 -9.14 -10.25 15.07
N TRP A 390 -8.00 -9.62 14.84
CA TRP A 390 -7.39 -9.45 13.52
C TRP A 390 -6.17 -10.37 13.41
N GLY A 391 -6.19 -11.31 12.46
CA GLY A 391 -5.04 -12.16 12.18
C GLY A 391 -3.97 -11.44 11.39
N PHE A 392 -2.73 -11.56 11.84
CA PHE A 392 -1.53 -11.15 11.13
C PHE A 392 -0.68 -12.39 10.79
N LYS A 393 -0.37 -12.66 9.52
CA LYS A 393 0.55 -13.75 9.11
C LYS A 393 2.03 -13.44 9.33
N SER A 394 2.37 -12.22 9.77
CA SER A 394 3.71 -11.79 10.12
C SER A 394 3.67 -10.80 11.29
N ASP A 395 4.69 -10.85 12.15
CA ASP A 395 4.87 -9.83 13.19
C ASP A 395 5.24 -8.46 12.58
N VAL A 396 5.01 -7.41 13.37
CA VAL A 396 5.52 -6.05 13.13
C VAL A 396 7.04 -6.04 13.32
N GLN A 397 7.73 -5.19 12.57
CA GLN A 397 9.19 -5.04 12.63
C GLN A 397 9.57 -3.73 13.33
N MET A 398 8.94 -2.62 12.95
CA MET A 398 9.26 -1.30 13.47
C MET A 398 8.05 -0.35 13.39
N LEU A 399 7.41 -0.13 14.53
CA LEU A 399 6.33 0.85 14.68
C LEU A 399 6.89 2.28 14.77
N ASN A 400 7.37 2.80 13.64
CA ASN A 400 7.90 4.15 13.51
C ASN A 400 7.26 4.85 12.29
N PRO A 401 6.53 5.97 12.47
CA PRO A 401 5.84 6.62 11.37
C PRO A 401 6.77 7.14 10.27
N LEU A 402 8.06 7.39 10.54
CA LEU A 402 9.03 7.91 9.57
C LEU A 402 9.86 6.81 8.89
N TYR A 403 10.02 5.64 9.49
CA TYR A 403 10.96 4.62 8.98
C TYR A 403 10.37 3.21 8.82
N SER A 404 9.10 3.00 9.18
CA SER A 404 8.39 1.74 8.95
C SER A 404 8.48 1.31 7.48
N ASN A 405 9.03 0.12 7.22
CA ASN A 405 9.21 -0.44 5.86
C ASN A 405 8.47 -1.78 5.67
N TRP A 406 7.48 -2.05 6.53
CA TRP A 406 6.72 -3.28 6.56
C TRP A 406 5.23 -2.98 6.56
N VAL A 407 4.45 -3.71 5.75
CA VAL A 407 3.01 -3.43 5.58
C VAL A 407 2.23 -3.58 6.89
N TRP A 408 2.64 -4.53 7.74
CA TRP A 408 2.05 -4.74 9.06
C TRP A 408 2.33 -3.59 10.03
N ASP A 409 3.50 -2.97 9.92
CA ASP A 409 3.81 -1.77 10.70
C ASP A 409 2.87 -0.63 10.26
N THR A 410 2.67 -0.47 8.95
CA THR A 410 1.76 0.55 8.39
C THR A 410 0.31 0.34 8.83
N TYR A 411 -0.18 -0.91 8.87
CA TYR A 411 -1.52 -1.20 9.38
C TYR A 411 -1.71 -0.73 10.82
N VAL A 412 -0.72 -0.95 11.68
CA VAL A 412 -0.80 -0.52 13.09
C VAL A 412 -0.63 0.99 13.23
N ILE A 413 0.34 1.57 12.52
CA ILE A 413 0.62 3.01 12.55
C ILE A 413 -0.60 3.79 12.06
N GLY A 414 -1.30 3.32 11.03
CA GLY A 414 -2.50 3.96 10.48
C GLY A 414 -3.72 3.98 11.42
N GLU A 415 -3.77 3.07 12.40
CA GLU A 415 -4.80 3.11 13.45
C GLU A 415 -4.44 4.11 14.57
N ILE A 416 -3.15 4.40 14.76
CA ILE A 416 -2.63 5.27 15.83
C ILE A 416 -2.51 6.72 15.35
N PHE A 417 -1.91 6.93 14.20
CA PHE A 417 -1.66 8.24 13.59
C PHE A 417 -2.62 8.48 12.43
N ASP A 418 -3.19 9.69 12.37
CA ASP A 418 -4.15 10.07 11.33
C ASP A 418 -3.57 11.19 10.46
N SER A 419 -4.19 11.42 9.30
CA SER A 419 -3.78 12.41 8.31
C SER A 419 -4.71 13.64 8.29
N ILE A 420 -4.33 14.67 7.53
CA ILE A 420 -5.13 15.89 7.35
C ILE A 420 -6.42 15.63 6.55
N LEU A 421 -6.32 14.75 5.55
CA LEU A 421 -7.34 14.43 4.58
C LEU A 421 -7.38 12.94 4.36
N ALA A 422 -8.57 12.43 4.09
CA ALA A 422 -8.80 11.04 3.76
C ALA A 422 -9.29 10.92 2.32
N VAL A 423 -9.29 9.71 1.78
CA VAL A 423 -9.76 9.42 0.42
C VAL A 423 -11.06 8.64 0.50
N ASN A 424 -12.06 8.97 -0.32
CA ASN A 424 -13.29 8.19 -0.29
C ASN A 424 -13.00 6.70 -0.65
N PRO A 425 -13.38 5.73 0.22
CA PRO A 425 -12.97 4.35 0.06
C PRO A 425 -13.57 3.65 -1.15
N TYR A 426 -14.64 4.22 -1.73
CA TYR A 426 -15.32 3.65 -2.90
C TYR A 426 -15.08 4.45 -4.18
N ASN A 427 -14.60 5.69 -4.06
CA ASN A 427 -14.28 6.55 -5.18
C ASN A 427 -13.00 7.33 -4.91
N LEU A 428 -11.87 6.74 -5.33
CA LEU A 428 -10.54 7.29 -5.08
C LEU A 428 -10.32 8.68 -5.69
N ALA A 429 -11.19 9.19 -6.57
CA ALA A 429 -11.11 10.55 -7.10
C ALA A 429 -11.67 11.62 -6.15
N LEU A 430 -12.20 11.25 -4.98
CA LEU A 430 -12.80 12.18 -4.02
C LEU A 430 -11.95 12.30 -2.75
N ASP A 431 -11.48 13.51 -2.50
CA ASP A 431 -10.82 13.88 -1.25
C ASP A 431 -11.82 14.31 -0.20
N MET A 432 -11.55 13.93 1.04
CA MET A 432 -12.44 14.15 2.17
C MET A 432 -11.72 14.92 3.27
N PRO A 433 -12.27 16.07 3.72
CA PRO A 433 -11.83 16.72 4.95
C PRO A 433 -11.83 15.74 6.12
N TRP A 434 -10.66 15.53 6.71
CA TRP A 434 -10.48 14.60 7.83
C TRP A 434 -10.15 15.34 9.13
N THR A 435 -8.89 15.37 9.57
CA THR A 435 -8.49 16.24 10.70
C THR A 435 -8.45 17.74 10.31
N CYS A 436 -8.64 18.08 9.03
CA CYS A 436 -9.05 19.41 8.59
C CYS A 436 -10.58 19.53 8.40
N SER A 437 -11.09 20.75 8.49
CA SER A 437 -12.50 21.06 8.18
C SER A 437 -12.70 21.53 6.73
N SER A 438 -11.65 22.05 6.11
CA SER A 438 -11.67 22.55 4.73
C SER A 438 -10.26 22.69 4.17
N PHE A 439 -10.14 22.60 2.86
CA PHE A 439 -8.91 22.87 2.13
C PHE A 439 -9.18 23.65 0.85
N THR A 440 -8.16 24.31 0.31
CA THR A 440 -8.22 24.97 -0.99
C THR A 440 -6.85 24.91 -1.66
N THR A 441 -6.83 24.52 -2.92
CA THR A 441 -5.65 24.62 -3.80
C THR A 441 -5.71 25.93 -4.57
N THR A 442 -4.61 26.68 -4.57
CA THR A 442 -4.44 27.92 -5.31
C THR A 442 -3.00 28.03 -5.83
N THR A 443 -2.66 29.15 -6.42
CA THR A 443 -1.29 29.45 -6.86
C THR A 443 -0.75 30.71 -6.20
N TYR A 444 0.57 30.84 -6.15
CA TYR A 444 1.25 32.07 -5.74
C TYR A 444 2.43 32.38 -6.67
N LEU A 445 2.95 33.60 -6.60
CA LEU A 445 4.20 33.97 -7.29
C LEU A 445 5.38 33.71 -6.36
N GLY A 446 6.29 32.84 -6.78
CA GLY A 446 7.49 32.43 -6.04
C GLY A 446 8.69 32.22 -6.96
N GLY A 447 9.54 31.25 -6.60
CA GLY A 447 10.82 31.00 -7.27
C GLY A 447 11.91 32.01 -6.88
N PRO A 448 13.17 31.82 -7.35
CA PRO A 448 14.32 32.63 -6.97
C PRO A 448 14.16 34.13 -7.25
N TYR A 449 13.31 34.49 -8.22
CA TYR A 449 13.03 35.87 -8.63
C TYR A 449 11.61 36.36 -8.29
N GLY A 450 10.78 35.53 -7.65
CA GLY A 450 9.43 35.91 -7.23
C GLY A 450 8.43 36.12 -8.36
N ASN A 451 8.64 35.49 -9.52
CA ASN A 451 7.84 35.67 -10.73
C ASN A 451 7.31 34.36 -11.34
N GLU A 452 7.58 33.21 -10.71
CA GLU A 452 7.11 31.90 -11.15
C GLU A 452 5.77 31.57 -10.50
N THR A 453 4.80 31.07 -11.26
CA THR A 453 3.51 30.63 -10.72
C THR A 453 3.69 29.23 -10.14
N LEU A 454 3.46 29.06 -8.83
CA LEU A 454 3.69 27.82 -8.08
C LEU A 454 2.46 27.40 -7.27
N SER A 455 2.39 26.14 -6.86
CA SER A 455 1.26 25.58 -6.12
C SER A 455 1.23 26.03 -4.65
N ARG A 456 0.02 26.26 -4.14
CA ARG A 456 -0.25 26.56 -2.73
C ARG A 456 -1.46 25.79 -2.25
N VAL A 457 -1.35 25.21 -1.07
CA VAL A 457 -2.46 24.58 -0.35
C VAL A 457 -2.76 25.38 0.90
N ILE A 458 -4.03 25.71 1.12
CA ILE A 458 -4.52 26.32 2.37
C ILE A 458 -5.45 25.34 3.06
N LEU A 459 -5.15 25.04 4.31
CA LEU A 459 -5.89 24.09 5.16
C LEU A 459 -6.46 24.82 6.37
N THR A 460 -7.67 24.47 6.77
CA THR A 460 -8.24 24.84 8.07
C THR A 460 -8.26 23.60 8.96
N VAL A 461 -7.48 23.60 10.03
CA VAL A 461 -7.44 22.54 11.04
C VAL A 461 -8.80 22.48 11.75
N ARG A 462 -9.32 21.26 11.92
CA ARG A 462 -10.63 21.03 12.54
C ARG A 462 -10.57 21.27 14.05
N ASP A 463 -11.59 21.95 14.57
CA ASP A 463 -11.75 22.11 16.01
C ASP A 463 -12.16 20.78 16.68
N GLY A 464 -11.68 20.55 17.90
CA GLY A 464 -12.08 19.39 18.70
C GLY A 464 -11.31 18.10 18.44
N VAL A 465 -10.32 18.11 17.53
CA VAL A 465 -9.38 16.99 17.39
C VAL A 465 -8.37 17.02 18.53
N ARG A 466 -8.07 15.84 19.10
CA ARG A 466 -7.13 15.67 20.21
C ARG A 466 -6.13 14.56 19.92
N TRP A 467 -4.93 14.73 20.44
CA TRP A 467 -3.94 13.68 20.59
C TRP A 467 -4.42 12.66 21.64
N HIS A 468 -3.86 11.45 21.62
CA HIS A 468 -4.23 10.37 22.55
C HIS A 468 -3.98 10.70 24.02
N ASP A 469 -3.11 11.67 24.31
CA ASP A 469 -2.81 12.21 25.63
C ASP A 469 -3.74 13.38 26.06
N GLY A 470 -4.77 13.66 25.24
CA GLY A 470 -5.79 14.67 25.51
C GLY A 470 -5.42 16.09 25.09
N GLN A 471 -4.17 16.36 24.68
CA GLN A 471 -3.78 17.67 24.15
C GLN A 471 -4.54 17.96 22.84
N PRO A 472 -4.99 19.20 22.60
CA PRO A 472 -5.64 19.55 21.35
C PRO A 472 -4.65 19.46 20.19
N LEU A 473 -5.10 18.96 19.04
CA LEU A 473 -4.35 19.08 17.79
C LEU A 473 -4.51 20.52 17.27
N THR A 474 -3.38 21.16 16.96
CA THR A 474 -3.35 22.58 16.55
C THR A 474 -2.69 22.77 15.20
N ALA A 475 -2.85 23.98 14.64
CA ALA A 475 -2.13 24.38 13.43
C ALA A 475 -0.59 24.41 13.62
N GLU A 476 -0.11 24.60 14.85
CA GLU A 476 1.30 24.50 15.20
C GLU A 476 1.82 23.06 15.05
N ASP A 477 1.03 22.05 15.41
CA ASP A 477 1.40 20.64 15.22
C ASP A 477 1.47 20.26 13.74
N VAL A 478 0.49 20.74 12.95
CA VAL A 478 0.49 20.53 11.50
C VAL A 478 1.74 21.15 10.87
N LYS A 479 2.04 22.42 11.18
CA LYS A 479 3.27 23.07 10.70
C LYS A 479 4.52 22.32 11.13
N PHE A 480 4.59 21.94 12.40
CA PHE A 480 5.70 21.18 12.95
C PHE A 480 5.92 19.87 12.20
N SER A 481 4.86 19.11 11.92
CA SER A 481 4.95 17.80 11.25
C SER A 481 5.65 17.91 9.90
N TYR A 482 5.23 18.85 9.05
CA TYR A 482 5.90 19.08 7.76
C TYR A 482 7.34 19.54 7.92
N ASP A 483 7.60 20.53 8.78
CA ASP A 483 8.95 21.06 8.98
C ASP A 483 9.90 20.00 9.57
N TYR A 484 9.38 19.11 10.43
CA TYR A 484 10.14 18.04 11.06
C TYR A 484 10.55 16.98 10.04
N ILE A 485 9.59 16.45 9.27
CA ILE A 485 9.82 15.42 8.25
C ILE A 485 10.80 15.92 7.18
N ARG A 486 10.72 17.20 6.79
CA ARG A 486 11.64 17.82 5.82
C ARG A 486 13.12 17.78 6.24
N ASN A 487 13.42 17.60 7.53
CA ASN A 487 14.81 17.50 8.00
C ASN A 487 15.40 16.08 7.85
N TYR A 488 14.60 15.08 7.46
CA TYR A 488 15.02 13.68 7.35
C TYR A 488 14.83 13.18 5.92
N THR A 489 15.84 13.38 5.08
CA THR A 489 15.78 13.08 3.64
C THR A 489 15.73 11.60 3.31
N ASP A 490 16.03 10.75 4.30
CA ASP A 490 16.06 9.30 4.22
C ASP A 490 14.81 8.62 4.81
N CYS A 491 13.81 9.40 5.24
CA CYS A 491 12.52 8.86 5.64
C CYS A 491 11.61 8.60 4.42
N TRP A 492 10.78 7.56 4.46
CA TRP A 492 9.91 7.19 3.32
C TRP A 492 8.84 8.25 3.00
N LEU A 493 8.58 9.16 3.94
CA LEU A 493 7.66 10.30 3.79
C LEU A 493 8.30 11.52 3.11
N TYR A 494 9.62 11.51 2.88
CA TYR A 494 10.34 12.70 2.40
C TYR A 494 9.84 13.20 1.04
N SER A 495 9.48 12.29 0.13
CA SER A 495 8.93 12.62 -1.18
C SER A 495 7.64 13.45 -1.12
N SER A 496 6.87 13.33 -0.04
CA SER A 496 5.64 14.13 0.16
C SER A 496 5.93 15.58 0.58
N VAL A 497 7.16 15.87 1.01
CA VAL A 497 7.54 17.17 1.58
C VAL A 497 8.76 17.83 0.92
N SER A 498 9.43 17.14 0.00
CA SER A 498 10.64 17.60 -0.69
C SER A 498 10.45 18.93 -1.41
N ASP A 499 9.29 19.11 -2.05
CA ASP A 499 8.95 20.27 -2.87
C ASP A 499 8.22 21.36 -2.06
N ILE A 500 8.07 21.19 -0.74
CA ILE A 500 7.53 22.24 0.13
C ILE A 500 8.64 23.25 0.40
N THR A 501 8.39 24.53 0.10
CA THR A 501 9.31 25.63 0.45
C THR A 501 9.05 26.15 1.86
N ASN A 502 7.78 26.33 2.21
CA ASN A 502 7.39 27.00 3.44
C ASN A 502 6.02 26.53 3.93
N VAL A 503 5.90 26.41 5.25
CA VAL A 503 4.64 26.15 5.95
C VAL A 503 4.37 27.28 6.92
N THR A 504 3.30 28.04 6.71
CA THR A 504 3.01 29.29 7.45
C THR A 504 1.66 29.22 8.13
N LEU A 505 1.60 29.68 9.37
CA LEU A 505 0.32 29.93 10.05
C LEU A 505 -0.24 31.28 9.58
N ILE A 506 -1.37 31.24 8.88
CA ILE A 506 -2.04 32.44 8.34
C ILE A 506 -3.28 32.82 9.15
N GLY A 507 -3.58 32.04 10.19
CA GLY A 507 -4.66 32.25 11.15
C GLY A 507 -4.47 31.34 12.36
N THR A 508 -5.39 31.39 13.32
CA THR A 508 -5.30 30.58 14.55
C THR A 508 -5.42 29.08 14.30
N ASN A 509 -6.15 28.68 13.25
CA ASN A 509 -6.34 27.29 12.82
C ASN A 509 -6.08 27.11 11.32
N GLN A 510 -5.39 28.06 10.66
CA GLN A 510 -5.14 28.01 9.22
C GLN A 510 -3.66 27.86 8.92
N VAL A 511 -3.35 26.86 8.09
CA VAL A 511 -2.00 26.53 7.63
C VAL A 511 -1.94 26.74 6.13
N GLN A 512 -0.92 27.46 5.68
CA GLN A 512 -0.57 27.61 4.27
C GLN A 512 0.69 26.79 3.99
N ILE A 513 0.65 25.98 2.93
CA ILE A 513 1.77 25.18 2.44
C ILE A 513 2.09 25.67 1.04
N ASP A 514 3.31 26.14 0.85
CA ASP A 514 3.82 26.69 -0.41
C ASP A 514 4.84 25.73 -1.04
N PHE A 515 4.65 25.39 -2.30
CA PHE A 515 5.51 24.47 -3.04
C PHE A 515 6.45 25.23 -4.00
N ASP A 516 7.64 24.69 -4.30
CA ASP A 516 8.54 25.24 -5.33
C ASP A 516 8.18 24.78 -6.76
N VAL A 517 7.10 24.02 -6.91
CA VAL A 517 6.59 23.53 -8.20
C VAL A 517 5.13 23.90 -8.42
N LEU A 518 4.69 23.89 -9.68
CA LEU A 518 3.29 23.97 -10.07
C LEU A 518 2.81 22.59 -10.49
N THR A 519 1.83 22.05 -9.78
CA THR A 519 1.27 20.72 -10.05
C THR A 519 -0.16 20.58 -9.50
N VAL A 520 -0.94 19.73 -10.17
CA VAL A 520 -2.28 19.29 -9.74
C VAL A 520 -2.22 18.37 -8.51
N TRP A 521 -1.06 17.73 -8.25
CA TRP A 521 -0.88 16.77 -7.14
C TRP A 521 -0.52 17.42 -5.81
N ALA A 522 -0.30 18.74 -5.77
CA ALA A 522 0.20 19.44 -4.59
C ALA A 522 -0.69 19.23 -3.35
N LEU A 523 -2.00 19.06 -3.54
CA LEU A 523 -2.91 18.68 -2.46
C LEU A 523 -2.54 17.31 -1.90
N HIS A 524 -2.40 16.30 -2.75
CA HIS A 524 -2.15 14.91 -2.34
C HIS A 524 -0.76 14.75 -1.72
N TRP A 525 0.25 15.49 -2.18
CA TRP A 525 1.56 15.53 -1.52
C TRP A 525 1.48 16.16 -0.13
N ALA A 526 0.72 17.25 0.02
CA ALA A 526 0.42 17.76 1.36
C ALA A 526 -0.33 16.72 2.22
N MET A 527 -1.13 15.82 1.65
CA MET A 527 -1.84 14.79 2.41
C MET A 527 -0.97 13.63 2.88
N GLY A 528 0.16 13.39 2.22
CA GLY A 528 0.93 12.14 2.30
C GLY A 528 1.68 11.88 3.61
N ILE A 529 1.43 12.64 4.67
CA ILE A 529 2.13 12.49 5.96
C ILE A 529 1.20 12.11 7.11
N TYR A 530 1.76 11.39 8.08
CA TYR A 530 1.19 11.29 9.42
C TYR A 530 1.43 12.60 10.19
N LEU A 531 0.42 13.08 10.91
CA LEU A 531 0.59 14.20 11.82
C LEU A 531 1.33 13.76 13.09
N LEU A 532 2.31 14.55 13.50
CA LEU A 532 3.17 14.28 14.65
C LEU A 532 2.90 15.31 15.76
N PRO A 533 2.70 14.90 17.02
CA PRO A 533 2.51 15.82 18.14
C PRO A 533 3.79 16.61 18.42
N LYS A 534 3.75 17.93 18.24
CA LYS A 534 4.91 18.80 18.41
C LYS A 534 5.54 18.66 19.79
N HIS A 535 4.72 18.64 20.84
CA HIS A 535 5.16 18.57 22.23
C HIS A 535 5.92 17.29 22.61
N ILE A 536 5.84 16.24 21.77
CA ILE A 536 6.60 15.00 21.93
C ILE A 536 7.80 15.03 20.97
N TYR A 537 7.53 15.23 19.68
CA TYR A 537 8.50 15.06 18.61
C TYR A 537 9.54 16.19 18.54
N GLU A 538 9.28 17.39 19.08
CA GLU A 538 10.26 18.47 19.10
C GLU A 538 11.50 18.14 19.94
N SER A 539 11.36 17.21 20.89
CA SER A 539 12.46 16.72 21.72
C SER A 539 13.27 15.60 21.07
N ILE A 540 12.79 15.07 19.94
CA ILE A 540 13.37 13.94 19.24
C ILE A 540 14.39 14.43 18.20
N THR A 541 15.68 14.21 18.48
CA THR A 541 16.77 14.62 17.59
C THR A 541 17.32 13.52 16.69
N ASP A 542 16.97 12.26 16.95
CA ASP A 542 17.34 11.09 16.13
C ASP A 542 16.13 10.16 16.01
N PRO A 543 15.29 10.31 14.97
CA PRO A 543 14.09 9.50 14.78
C PRO A 543 14.37 8.06 14.32
N HIS A 544 15.61 7.69 13.92
CA HIS A 544 15.97 6.30 13.62
C HIS A 544 16.03 5.45 14.89
N GLY A 545 16.49 6.06 15.98
CA GLY A 545 16.57 5.45 17.30
C GLY A 545 15.21 5.20 17.97
N PHE A 546 14.11 5.67 17.36
CA PHE A 546 12.74 5.44 17.80
C PHE A 546 12.29 4.06 17.33
N THR A 547 12.95 3.05 17.86
CA THR A 547 12.43 1.69 17.88
C THR A 547 11.75 1.45 19.23
N PRO A 548 10.82 0.50 19.33
CA PRO A 548 10.39 -0.03 20.62
C PRO A 548 11.64 -0.53 21.37
N GLY A 549 12.16 0.26 22.33
CA GLY A 549 13.41 -0.08 23.04
C GLY A 549 14.29 1.08 23.53
N GLY A 550 14.03 2.33 23.14
CA GLY A 550 14.73 3.51 23.70
C GLY A 550 13.87 4.36 24.64
N LEU A 551 12.61 4.55 24.28
CA LEU A 551 11.54 5.10 25.10
C LEU A 551 10.35 4.12 25.08
N PRO A 552 9.55 4.02 26.16
CA PRO A 552 8.35 3.18 26.17
C PRO A 552 7.41 3.56 25.02
N ALA A 553 6.80 2.56 24.37
CA ALA A 553 5.90 2.75 23.22
C ALA A 553 4.75 3.73 23.56
N GLU A 554 4.29 3.71 24.81
CA GLU A 554 3.27 4.59 25.38
C GLU A 554 3.70 6.07 25.39
N GLN A 555 4.98 6.38 25.19
CA GLN A 555 5.50 7.75 25.14
C GLN A 555 5.67 8.28 23.71
N VAL A 556 5.71 7.41 22.70
CA VAL A 556 6.09 7.79 21.32
C VAL A 556 5.00 7.43 20.29
N LEU A 557 4.17 6.43 20.58
CA LEU A 557 2.98 6.06 19.81
C LEU A 557 1.75 6.85 20.28
N ILE A 558 1.92 8.17 20.43
CA ILE A 558 0.84 9.11 20.70
C ILE A 558 0.45 9.74 19.37
N GLY A 559 -0.70 9.36 18.84
CA GLY A 559 -1.25 9.91 17.62
C GLY A 559 -2.62 10.57 17.85
N CYS A 560 -3.32 10.86 16.77
CA CYS A 560 -4.67 11.44 16.78
C CYS A 560 -5.71 10.51 16.14
N GLY A 561 -5.33 9.26 15.87
CA GLY A 561 -6.13 8.25 15.20
C GLY A 561 -7.19 7.60 16.10
N PRO A 562 -7.98 6.69 15.50
CA PRO A 562 -9.11 6.04 16.17
C PRO A 562 -8.70 5.05 17.26
N TYR A 563 -7.47 4.51 17.26
CA TYR A 563 -7.02 3.60 18.30
C TYR A 563 -5.71 4.05 18.94
N LYS A 564 -5.50 3.69 20.21
CA LYS A 564 -4.30 3.95 21.01
C LYS A 564 -3.50 2.66 21.16
N TRP A 565 -2.18 2.78 21.24
CA TRP A 565 -1.33 1.66 21.65
C TRP A 565 -1.66 1.25 23.08
N ASP A 566 -1.80 -0.06 23.31
CA ASP A 566 -2.17 -0.59 24.63
C ASP A 566 -1.17 -1.64 25.16
N LEU A 567 -1.16 -2.85 24.60
CA LEU A 567 -0.36 -3.97 25.12
C LEU A 567 0.33 -4.73 24.00
N TYR A 568 1.59 -5.14 24.19
CA TYR A 568 2.29 -6.03 23.26
C TYR A 568 2.89 -7.26 23.97
N SER A 569 2.53 -8.45 23.48
CA SER A 569 3.17 -9.73 23.79
C SER A 569 3.92 -10.21 22.54
N SER A 570 5.25 -10.09 22.55
CA SER A 570 6.08 -10.37 21.38
C SER A 570 5.86 -11.77 20.82
N GLY A 571 5.57 -11.86 19.52
CA GLY A 571 5.32 -13.11 18.81
C GLY A 571 3.99 -13.80 19.12
N GLU A 572 3.11 -13.22 19.95
CA GLU A 572 1.80 -13.79 20.27
C GLU A 572 0.66 -12.88 19.80
N TYR A 573 0.59 -11.67 20.34
CA TYR A 573 -0.44 -10.70 20.01
C TYR A 573 -0.09 -9.30 20.52
N PHE A 574 -0.76 -8.30 19.98
CA PHE A 574 -0.84 -6.99 20.61
C PHE A 574 -2.21 -6.37 20.44
N THR A 575 -2.51 -5.46 21.34
CA THR A 575 -3.82 -4.84 21.46
C THR A 575 -3.69 -3.36 21.17
N LEU A 576 -4.59 -2.85 20.33
CA LEU A 576 -4.91 -1.45 20.21
C LEU A 576 -6.30 -1.22 20.78
N ALA A 577 -6.57 -0.01 21.23
CA ALA A 577 -7.84 0.26 21.88
C ALA A 577 -8.44 1.61 21.58
N ALA A 578 -9.76 1.65 21.60
CA ALA A 578 -10.54 2.75 21.11
C ALA A 578 -10.13 4.08 21.76
N ASN A 579 -9.83 5.06 20.92
CA ASN A 579 -9.76 6.44 21.33
C ASN A 579 -11.19 6.99 21.48
N ARG A 580 -11.75 6.93 22.69
CA ARG A 580 -13.10 7.44 22.99
C ARG A 580 -13.25 8.95 22.74
N ASP A 581 -12.15 9.68 22.80
CA ASP A 581 -12.09 11.12 22.48
C ASP A 581 -11.86 11.39 20.98
N TYR A 582 -11.91 10.39 20.11
CA TYR A 582 -11.71 10.57 18.68
C TYR A 582 -12.77 11.53 18.11
N PHE A 583 -12.36 12.45 17.24
CA PHE A 583 -13.23 13.53 16.76
C PHE A 583 -14.41 13.06 15.90
N LYS A 584 -14.41 11.79 15.48
CA LYS A 584 -15.50 11.10 14.78
C LYS A 584 -16.09 9.97 15.61
N ALA A 585 -15.82 9.95 16.91
CA ALA A 585 -16.43 9.03 17.86
C ALA A 585 -17.95 9.15 17.79
N ILE A 586 -18.58 8.00 17.75
CA ILE A 586 -20.04 7.81 17.79
C ILE A 586 -20.51 7.31 19.14
N HIS A 587 -19.57 6.98 20.03
CA HIS A 587 -19.84 6.65 21.42
C HIS A 587 -20.15 7.92 22.20
N PRO A 588 -21.37 8.07 22.74
CA PRO A 588 -21.59 8.99 23.84
C PRO A 588 -20.95 8.41 25.10
N PHE A 589 -20.23 9.24 25.86
CA PHE A 589 -19.62 8.81 27.12
C PHE A 589 -20.64 8.23 28.12
N GLY A 590 -21.90 8.66 28.03
CA GLY A 590 -23.01 8.17 28.84
C GLY A 590 -23.51 6.76 28.59
N ASP A 591 -23.42 6.28 27.36
CA ASP A 591 -24.06 5.04 26.93
C ASP A 591 -23.05 3.90 26.97
N VAL A 592 -22.72 3.41 28.17
CA VAL A 592 -21.72 2.34 28.34
C VAL A 592 -22.31 0.96 28.05
N ASN A 593 -23.64 0.82 28.16
CA ASN A 593 -24.36 -0.42 27.84
C ASN A 593 -24.90 -0.45 26.39
N LEU A 594 -24.87 0.69 25.70
CA LEU A 594 -25.07 0.85 24.25
C LEU A 594 -26.50 0.61 23.78
N ASP A 595 -27.48 0.90 24.65
CA ASP A 595 -28.90 0.79 24.36
C ASP A 595 -29.51 2.07 23.76
N GLN A 596 -28.67 3.06 23.43
CA GLN A 596 -29.03 4.39 22.92
C GLN A 596 -29.70 5.28 23.96
N GLN A 597 -29.64 4.91 25.24
CA GLN A 597 -30.24 5.63 26.34
C GLN A 597 -29.35 5.58 27.58
N CYS A 598 -28.73 6.72 27.92
CA CYS A 598 -27.98 6.77 29.17
C CYS A 598 -28.96 6.80 30.34
N ASP A 599 -29.00 5.72 31.10
CA ASP A 599 -29.90 5.57 32.22
C ASP A 599 -29.21 4.96 33.44
N ILE A 600 -30.00 4.38 34.35
CA ILE A 600 -29.47 3.85 35.61
C ILE A 600 -28.63 2.59 35.38
N TYR A 601 -28.85 1.86 34.29
CA TYR A 601 -28.09 0.68 33.94
C TYR A 601 -26.66 1.03 33.55
N ASP A 602 -26.42 2.16 32.89
CA ASP A 602 -25.08 2.67 32.61
C ASP A 602 -24.30 3.01 33.90
N ILE A 603 -24.97 3.69 34.83
CA ILE A 603 -24.38 4.01 36.13
C ILE A 603 -24.07 2.73 36.92
N ILE A 604 -24.98 1.74 36.89
CA ILE A 604 -24.77 0.44 37.53
C ILE A 604 -23.60 -0.29 36.88
N HIS A 605 -23.46 -0.21 35.56
CA HIS A 605 -22.39 -0.83 34.79
C HIS A 605 -21.02 -0.31 35.23
N VAL A 606 -20.85 1.02 35.29
CA VAL A 606 -19.61 1.61 35.82
C VAL A 606 -19.40 1.26 37.29
N ALA A 607 -20.46 1.34 38.10
CA ALA A 607 -20.38 1.03 39.53
C ALA A 607 -19.99 -0.43 39.81
N ALA A 608 -20.30 -1.37 38.92
CA ALA A 608 -19.95 -2.78 39.07
C ALA A 608 -18.43 -3.02 38.97
N SER A 609 -17.73 -2.19 38.19
CA SER A 609 -16.27 -2.23 38.04
C SER A 609 -15.55 -1.21 38.93
N PHE A 610 -16.28 -0.41 39.71
CA PHE A 610 -15.70 0.70 40.48
C PHE A 610 -14.64 0.25 41.48
N GLY A 611 -13.49 0.92 41.44
CA GLY A 611 -12.33 0.64 42.26
C GLY A 611 -11.47 -0.52 41.76
N LEU A 612 -11.83 -1.14 40.62
CA LEU A 612 -11.05 -2.20 40.00
C LEU A 612 -10.07 -1.64 38.97
N LYS A 613 -8.97 -2.34 38.83
CA LYS A 613 -7.94 -2.10 37.82
C LYS A 613 -7.95 -3.19 36.76
N ARG A 614 -7.34 -2.88 35.63
CA ARG A 614 -7.15 -3.85 34.55
C ARG A 614 -6.49 -5.14 35.04
N GLY A 615 -7.06 -6.27 34.65
CA GLY A 615 -6.61 -7.62 35.03
C GLY A 615 -7.19 -8.15 36.35
N GLU A 616 -7.94 -7.32 37.09
CA GLU A 616 -8.65 -7.77 38.28
C GLU A 616 -9.97 -8.47 37.92
N PRO A 617 -10.35 -9.56 38.63
CA PRO A 617 -11.61 -10.24 38.38
C PRO A 617 -12.82 -9.29 38.55
N GLY A 618 -13.63 -9.15 37.50
CA GLY A 618 -14.79 -8.27 37.48
C GLY A 618 -14.52 -6.87 36.92
N TYR A 619 -13.28 -6.55 36.53
CA TYR A 619 -13.00 -5.35 35.75
C TYR A 619 -13.66 -5.48 34.36
N ASP A 620 -14.55 -4.56 34.04
CA ASP A 620 -15.09 -4.34 32.70
C ASP A 620 -14.46 -3.08 32.11
N ILE A 621 -13.85 -3.21 30.94
CA ILE A 621 -13.25 -2.07 30.24
C ILE A 621 -14.27 -1.00 29.86
N THR A 622 -15.49 -1.38 29.52
CA THR A 622 -16.52 -0.42 29.10
C THR A 622 -16.96 0.48 30.26
N ALA A 623 -16.58 0.11 31.50
CA ALA A 623 -16.73 0.95 32.68
C ALA A 623 -15.58 1.97 32.88
N ASP A 624 -14.43 1.80 32.23
CA ASP A 624 -13.31 2.75 32.19
C ASP A 624 -13.54 3.75 31.05
N VAL A 625 -14.54 4.60 31.25
CA VAL A 625 -15.10 5.51 30.25
C VAL A 625 -14.11 6.59 29.84
N LYS A 626 -13.28 7.05 30.79
CA LYS A 626 -12.18 7.97 30.51
C LYS A 626 -11.06 7.32 29.70
N SER A 627 -11.03 5.97 29.68
CA SER A 627 -10.07 5.17 28.93
C SER A 627 -8.64 5.63 29.18
N ASP A 628 -8.31 5.84 30.47
CA ASP A 628 -6.97 6.17 30.97
C ASP A 628 -6.29 4.97 31.65
N TRP A 629 -6.97 3.82 31.67
CA TRP A 629 -6.39 2.49 31.82
C TRP A 629 -5.85 2.15 33.21
N ASP A 630 -6.23 2.93 34.22
CA ASP A 630 -5.63 2.83 35.55
C ASP A 630 -6.57 2.26 36.62
N LEU A 631 -7.80 2.77 36.68
CA LEU A 631 -8.76 2.56 37.76
C LEU A 631 -10.12 3.06 37.30
N VAL A 632 -11.14 2.20 37.35
CA VAL A 632 -12.52 2.68 37.24
C VAL A 632 -12.83 3.48 38.50
N ASP A 633 -12.97 4.78 38.36
CA ASP A 633 -13.05 5.71 39.47
C ASP A 633 -14.28 6.62 39.37
N ILE A 634 -14.29 7.65 40.23
CA ILE A 634 -15.43 8.56 40.30
C ILE A 634 -15.57 9.42 39.05
N TYR A 635 -14.49 9.62 38.29
CA TYR A 635 -14.52 10.38 37.05
C TYR A 635 -15.25 9.62 35.95
N ASP A 636 -15.12 8.29 35.86
CA ASP A 636 -15.92 7.47 34.94
C ASP A 636 -17.41 7.59 35.22
N LEU A 637 -17.78 7.48 36.51
CA LEU A 637 -19.16 7.68 36.97
C LEU A 637 -19.68 9.10 36.68
N ILE A 638 -18.81 10.12 36.79
CA ILE A 638 -19.17 11.50 36.47
C ILE A 638 -19.41 11.68 34.97
N LEU A 639 -18.59 11.05 34.12
CA LEU A 639 -18.77 11.08 32.67
C LEU A 639 -20.11 10.45 32.27
N VAL A 640 -20.42 9.28 32.83
CA VAL A 640 -21.71 8.63 32.59
C VAL A 640 -22.86 9.45 33.12
N ALA A 641 -22.78 9.91 34.38
CA ALA A 641 -23.83 10.72 34.98
C ALA A 641 -24.05 12.05 34.27
N GLY A 642 -23.03 12.60 33.61
CA GLY A 642 -23.11 13.83 32.81
C GLY A 642 -24.04 13.71 31.60
N ASP A 643 -24.25 12.49 31.13
CA ASP A 643 -25.09 12.15 29.99
C ASP A 643 -26.43 11.52 30.40
N PHE A 644 -26.69 11.36 31.70
CA PHE A 644 -27.89 10.70 32.21
C PHE A 644 -29.19 11.30 31.67
N GLY A 645 -30.06 10.44 31.14
CA GLY A 645 -31.33 10.78 30.51
C GLY A 645 -31.22 11.21 29.05
N LYS A 646 -30.03 11.22 28.45
CA LYS A 646 -29.87 11.43 27.00
C LYS A 646 -30.31 10.17 26.25
N VAL A 647 -30.91 10.41 25.08
CA VAL A 647 -31.30 9.37 24.12
C VAL A 647 -30.70 9.75 22.79
N TRP A 648 -30.01 8.79 22.15
CA TRP A 648 -29.37 9.00 20.86
C TRP A 648 -30.25 8.48 19.73
N ALA A 649 -30.07 9.04 18.53
CA ALA A 649 -30.65 8.45 17.34
C ALA A 649 -30.09 7.03 17.16
N PRO A 650 -30.82 6.12 16.48
CA PRO A 650 -30.29 4.82 16.13
C PRO A 650 -28.92 4.99 15.51
N TYR A 651 -27.95 4.37 16.14
CA TYR A 651 -26.59 4.35 15.67
C TYR A 651 -26.59 3.85 14.20
N PRO A 652 -26.00 4.60 13.25
CA PRO A 652 -26.17 4.34 11.82
C PRO A 652 -25.62 2.99 11.34
#